data_AF-A0A4Q6C4C0-F1
#
_entry.id   AF-A0A4Q6C4C0-F1
#
_cell.length_a   1.000
_cell.length_b   1.000
_cell.length_c   1.000
_cell.angle_alpha   90.00
_cell.angle_beta   90.00
_cell.angle_gamma   90.00
#
_symmetry.space_group_name_H-M   'P 1'
#
loop_
_entity.id
_entity.type
_entity.pdbx_description
1 polymer ?
#
loop_
_entity_poly.entity_id
_entity_poly.type
_entity_poly.pdbx_seq_one_letter_code
_entity_poly.pdbx_strand_id
1 'polypeptide(L)'
;MATSKNRARKALPAGRSVKQARQQAPSPDPEQVVGKAAKKATGKAAKKLAPSAAAATAGQPAARTPPAKSAGNPAADIGKPRAPASRNRGRPAAVDADALQNSGFMAAAQGEAKTVVYVHGIGNKPGADVLRCQWDQALFGRRMGERTRLAYWVNRVRYPVPEVASCGERDEGPSLNLAEQRVLGALGILPGSRDLGELADALAGTPAEDAMLHRMLAELGANRPQPAAPGARGLLDKLNEILLRLISAALLQDVHDFFFDSQRRQAMERSLLDRLGSGGGPFVVVAHSQGSLIAYEVLRKLDPAKYDIALLVTVGSPLGLPSVRSMFKQSLKKKKLPFPPCVRHWHNLADRDDPVAMDGNLADDIEAPGQRYSNLQGEGINADGPRNPHSGSGYLSNAQLRAKVREVVGVGFDQPVSNTVLIKDLSDQLEAHGSTHRHDVLIELDKLGAGQGGPAAMRAALLDRIRSLAAQTTGLADVALDDEICLEDGLQRFISARLTRFEIESLRNQYQSLNFKRLWRDGAKRMLLNQSRSVVQADAAQTAYRASGQRIGWAVLDTGIAAGHPHFHEKGRRDVVEAQWDCTVRGKPKKLVRADGVAFNRLDRNGHGTHVAGIIAGQCRAPLPGAETGKADKVEFSGVAPQARLYGFKVLDDDGNGRDSWIIKAVQQVAEVNDQAGELVIHGINLSVGGYFDAESYGCGFTPLCNELRRLWRQGVVVVLAAGNEGLAWLVQNDGESYPMNMDMTIGDPANLEEAIAVGSVHKGNPHSYGISYFSSRGPTADGRRKPDVVAPGEKIVSAHHGYKASDASTWMVEMSGTSMAAPHVSGLIAGFLSVRREFIGSPDRIKRILLAHCTDLGRDPYMQGSGVPNMMQMLSCT
;
A
#
# COMPACT_ATOMS: atom_id res chain seq x y z
N MET A 1 34.79 -61.30 -34.06
CA MET A 1 35.14 -59.92 -33.65
C MET A 1 34.05 -59.45 -32.70
N ALA A 2 34.04 -59.88 -31.43
CA ALA A 2 34.76 -59.31 -30.27
C ALA A 2 34.29 -57.86 -30.01
N THR A 3 33.58 -57.47 -28.92
CA THR A 3 33.45 -57.96 -27.52
C THR A 3 32.09 -57.50 -26.91
N SER A 4 31.25 -58.39 -26.36
CA SER A 4 31.08 -58.81 -24.94
C SER A 4 30.34 -57.78 -24.04
N LYS A 5 29.03 -57.97 -23.74
CA LYS A 5 28.41 -58.66 -22.55
C LYS A 5 28.67 -57.96 -21.20
N ASN A 6 27.82 -57.99 -20.17
CA ASN A 6 26.39 -58.20 -19.92
C ASN A 6 26.23 -58.06 -18.38
N ARG A 7 25.10 -57.50 -17.92
CA ARG A 7 24.37 -57.79 -16.66
C ARG A 7 25.07 -57.87 -15.27
N ALA A 8 24.59 -56.96 -14.41
CA ALA A 8 23.76 -57.20 -13.21
C ALA A 8 24.37 -57.60 -11.83
N ARG A 9 23.98 -56.76 -10.86
CA ARG A 9 23.55 -56.99 -9.45
C ARG A 9 24.58 -57.27 -8.33
N LYS A 10 24.54 -56.32 -7.36
CA LYS A 10 24.60 -56.41 -5.88
C LYS A 10 25.74 -57.21 -5.21
N ALA A 11 26.56 -56.52 -4.41
CA ALA A 11 26.84 -56.78 -2.99
C ALA A 11 27.84 -55.76 -2.38
N LEU A 12 27.62 -55.39 -1.12
CA LEU A 12 28.52 -54.68 -0.17
C LEU A 12 29.61 -55.65 0.36
N PRO A 13 30.78 -55.21 0.90
CA PRO A 13 30.89 -54.83 2.34
C PRO A 13 31.99 -53.81 2.78
N ALA A 14 31.82 -53.39 4.04
CA ALA A 14 32.72 -52.82 5.09
C ALA A 14 34.26 -52.80 4.90
N GLY A 15 35.07 -51.94 5.57
CA GLY A 15 34.87 -50.97 6.66
C GLY A 15 36.20 -50.63 7.40
N ARG A 16 36.07 -49.84 8.49
CA ARG A 16 37.03 -49.44 9.58
C ARG A 16 37.96 -48.22 9.31
N SER A 17 38.19 -47.26 10.23
CA SER A 17 38.02 -47.19 11.71
C SER A 17 37.94 -45.70 12.18
N VAL A 18 37.00 -45.26 13.05
CA VAL A 18 37.05 -45.11 14.55
C VAL A 18 37.46 -43.67 14.99
N LYS A 19 36.71 -42.88 15.81
CA LYS A 19 36.46 -43.08 17.26
C LYS A 19 35.43 -42.10 17.92
N GLN A 20 34.54 -42.68 18.76
CA GLN A 20 33.91 -42.25 20.06
C GLN A 20 33.01 -40.97 20.16
N ALA A 21 31.69 -41.00 20.48
CA ALA A 21 30.88 -41.43 21.67
C ALA A 21 30.62 -40.27 22.67
N ARG A 22 29.40 -39.84 23.07
CA ARG A 22 28.30 -40.47 23.87
C ARG A 22 27.03 -39.57 23.84
N GLN A 23 25.80 -40.11 23.64
CA GLN A 23 24.66 -40.32 24.60
C GLN A 23 24.01 -39.03 25.17
N GLN A 24 22.68 -38.81 25.26
CA GLN A 24 21.49 -39.67 25.40
C GLN A 24 20.20 -38.81 25.19
N ALA A 25 19.13 -39.40 24.64
CA ALA A 25 17.74 -38.90 24.72
C ALA A 25 17.03 -39.50 25.98
N PRO A 26 15.80 -39.09 26.37
CA PRO A 26 14.58 -39.55 25.65
C PRO A 26 13.35 -38.59 25.67
N SER A 27 12.46 -38.77 24.70
CA SER A 27 11.04 -38.33 24.69
C SER A 27 10.17 -39.28 25.59
N PRO A 28 8.86 -39.06 25.86
CA PRO A 28 7.77 -39.07 24.84
C PRO A 28 6.52 -38.20 25.12
N ASP A 29 5.63 -38.15 24.11
CA ASP A 29 4.22 -37.70 24.10
C ASP A 29 3.34 -38.28 25.23
N PRO A 30 2.08 -37.78 25.36
CA PRO A 30 0.97 -38.68 25.06
C PRO A 30 -0.24 -38.07 24.31
N GLU A 31 -0.93 -38.98 23.60
CA GLU A 31 -2.21 -38.87 22.90
C GLU A 31 -3.47 -38.76 23.79
N GLN A 32 -4.58 -38.44 23.10
CA GLN A 32 -5.99 -38.38 23.48
C GLN A 32 -6.56 -39.58 24.27
N VAL A 33 -7.52 -39.33 25.18
CA VAL A 33 -8.63 -40.26 25.52
C VAL A 33 -9.94 -39.49 25.84
N VAL A 34 -11.03 -40.10 25.37
CA VAL A 34 -12.48 -39.78 25.40
C VAL A 34 -13.12 -39.76 26.80
N GLY A 35 -14.15 -38.92 27.00
CA GLY A 35 -15.14 -39.05 28.09
C GLY A 35 -16.41 -38.21 27.89
N LYS A 36 -17.56 -38.88 27.64
CA LYS A 36 -18.93 -38.34 27.55
C LYS A 36 -19.64 -38.35 28.92
N ALA A 37 -20.74 -37.57 29.00
CA ALA A 37 -21.90 -37.62 29.94
C ALA A 37 -21.77 -36.80 31.26
N ALA A 38 -22.79 -36.11 31.82
CA ALA A 38 -24.19 -35.86 31.48
C ALA A 38 -24.83 -34.74 32.35
N LYS A 39 -25.88 -34.10 31.80
CA LYS A 39 -27.18 -33.66 32.37
C LYS A 39 -27.32 -32.63 33.54
N LYS A 40 -28.09 -31.58 33.20
CA LYS A 40 -29.29 -30.96 33.86
C LYS A 40 -29.17 -30.20 35.20
N ALA A 41 -29.50 -28.90 35.15
CA ALA A 41 -30.57 -28.19 35.89
C ALA A 41 -30.72 -26.76 35.31
N THR A 42 -31.71 -26.41 34.48
CA THR A 42 -33.05 -25.82 34.77
C THR A 42 -33.11 -24.66 35.78
N GLY A 43 -33.59 -23.49 35.32
CA GLY A 43 -34.13 -22.39 36.15
C GLY A 43 -34.16 -21.03 35.45
N LYS A 44 -35.03 -20.82 34.45
CA LYS A 44 -36.15 -19.84 34.48
C LYS A 44 -35.89 -18.51 35.25
N ALA A 45 -35.83 -17.40 34.53
CA ALA A 45 -36.59 -16.18 34.86
C ALA A 45 -36.73 -15.29 33.61
N ALA A 46 -37.97 -15.07 33.21
CA ALA A 46 -38.39 -14.13 32.18
C ALA A 46 -38.84 -12.81 32.82
N LYS A 47 -38.53 -11.68 32.18
CA LYS A 47 -39.33 -10.44 32.21
C LYS A 47 -38.89 -9.61 30.99
N LYS A 48 -39.66 -9.61 29.90
CA LYS A 48 -40.74 -8.66 29.55
C LYS A 48 -40.29 -7.20 29.61
N LEU A 49 -40.12 -6.60 28.43
CA LEU A 49 -40.72 -5.31 28.08
C LEU A 49 -40.81 -5.23 26.55
N ALA A 50 -42.04 -5.28 26.07
CA ALA A 50 -42.44 -5.04 24.68
C ALA A 50 -42.95 -3.58 24.56
N PRO A 51 -43.11 -3.06 23.35
CA PRO A 51 -43.19 -1.63 23.04
C PRO A 51 -44.63 -1.10 23.05
N SER A 52 -44.77 0.22 23.14
CA SER A 52 -46.00 0.99 22.93
C SER A 52 -45.63 2.10 21.93
N ALA A 53 -46.04 2.14 20.66
CA ALA A 53 -47.36 2.04 20.01
C ALA A 53 -48.26 3.28 20.25
N ALA A 54 -48.44 4.08 19.18
CA ALA A 54 -49.70 4.65 18.66
C ALA A 54 -49.32 5.77 17.66
N ALA A 55 -49.57 5.69 16.34
CA ALA A 55 -50.88 5.73 15.63
C ALA A 55 -51.57 7.09 15.85
N ALA A 56 -52.16 7.80 14.88
CA ALA A 56 -52.77 7.42 13.60
C ALA A 56 -52.98 8.71 12.75
N THR A 57 -52.73 8.71 11.42
CA THR A 57 -53.67 8.59 10.28
C THR A 57 -54.44 9.85 9.83
N ALA A 58 -54.66 9.87 8.49
CA ALA A 58 -55.59 10.64 7.65
C ALA A 58 -55.06 11.97 7.09
N GLY A 59 -55.15 12.30 5.79
CA GLY A 59 -55.75 11.66 4.62
C GLY A 59 -55.45 12.49 3.34
N GLN A 60 -55.46 11.85 2.17
CA GLN A 60 -55.44 12.47 0.82
C GLN A 60 -56.82 13.08 0.46
N PRO A 61 -57.17 13.57 -0.77
CA PRO A 61 -56.41 13.85 -2.02
C PRO A 61 -56.81 15.17 -2.77
N ALA A 62 -56.22 15.37 -3.97
CA ALA A 62 -56.85 15.89 -5.23
C ALA A 62 -56.62 17.34 -5.73
N ALA A 63 -55.85 17.42 -6.84
CA ALA A 63 -56.22 17.86 -8.21
C ALA A 63 -56.67 19.31 -8.60
N ARG A 64 -56.04 19.77 -9.71
CA ARG A 64 -56.54 20.59 -10.86
C ARG A 64 -56.63 22.15 -10.77
N THR A 65 -55.65 22.81 -11.42
CA THR A 65 -55.67 23.82 -12.54
C THR A 65 -56.68 25.01 -12.60
N PRO A 66 -56.48 26.04 -13.49
CA PRO A 66 -56.19 27.47 -13.23
C PRO A 66 -57.45 28.40 -13.43
N PRO A 67 -57.40 29.78 -13.45
CA PRO A 67 -56.93 30.62 -14.58
C PRO A 67 -56.44 32.06 -14.19
N ALA A 68 -56.34 32.94 -15.20
CA ALA A 68 -55.53 34.16 -15.33
C ALA A 68 -56.20 35.53 -15.06
N LYS A 69 -55.40 36.61 -15.27
CA LYS A 69 -55.67 38.08 -15.49
C LYS A 69 -55.62 38.97 -14.24
N SER A 70 -55.09 40.21 -14.21
CA SER A 70 -54.51 41.17 -15.18
C SER A 70 -54.07 42.48 -14.47
N ALA A 71 -53.30 43.32 -15.19
CA ALA A 71 -53.04 44.79 -15.02
C ALA A 71 -51.91 45.19 -14.04
N GLY A 72 -51.03 46.15 -14.31
CA GLY A 72 -50.83 47.10 -15.42
C GLY A 72 -49.57 47.97 -15.13
N ASN A 73 -48.90 48.39 -16.21
CA ASN A 73 -47.59 49.11 -16.32
C ASN A 73 -47.68 50.62 -15.94
N PRO A 74 -46.59 51.45 -15.86
CA PRO A 74 -45.60 51.76 -16.93
C PRO A 74 -44.14 51.99 -16.41
N ALA A 75 -43.04 52.22 -17.17
CA ALA A 75 -42.81 52.93 -18.42
C ALA A 75 -41.44 52.61 -19.09
N ALA A 76 -41.42 52.69 -20.44
CA ALA A 76 -40.41 53.25 -21.39
C ALA A 76 -38.90 52.86 -21.31
N ASP A 77 -38.13 52.69 -22.40
CA ASP A 77 -38.37 52.51 -23.84
C ASP A 77 -37.05 51.99 -24.49
N ILE A 78 -37.20 51.53 -25.73
CA ILE A 78 -36.47 50.62 -26.61
C ILE A 78 -35.11 51.09 -27.16
N GLY A 79 -34.22 50.14 -27.47
CA GLY A 79 -33.18 50.29 -28.51
C GLY A 79 -32.33 49.03 -28.79
N LYS A 80 -32.61 48.34 -29.91
CA LYS A 80 -31.95 47.09 -30.40
C LYS A 80 -30.77 47.38 -31.39
N PRO A 81 -30.02 46.36 -31.87
CA PRO A 81 -28.56 46.40 -32.06
C PRO A 81 -28.09 46.62 -33.50
N ARG A 82 -26.77 46.84 -33.69
CA ARG A 82 -26.12 46.82 -35.02
C ARG A 82 -24.81 46.02 -35.02
N ALA A 83 -24.64 45.22 -36.07
CA ALA A 83 -23.52 44.33 -36.40
C ALA A 83 -22.31 45.08 -37.03
N PRO A 84 -21.15 44.42 -37.25
CA PRO A 84 -19.82 45.02 -37.09
C PRO A 84 -19.09 45.37 -38.41
N ALA A 85 -18.04 46.20 -38.31
CA ALA A 85 -16.98 46.29 -39.31
C ALA A 85 -15.60 46.60 -38.70
N SER A 86 -14.71 45.60 -38.78
CA SER A 86 -13.28 45.66 -39.12
C SER A 86 -12.36 46.72 -38.45
N ARG A 87 -11.38 46.24 -37.67
CA ARG A 87 -9.94 46.55 -37.87
C ARG A 87 -9.05 45.50 -37.18
N ASN A 88 -7.88 45.31 -37.76
CA ASN A 88 -7.04 44.12 -37.72
C ASN A 88 -5.80 44.32 -36.82
N ARG A 89 -5.26 43.21 -36.28
CA ARG A 89 -3.89 42.92 -35.81
C ARG A 89 -3.48 43.24 -34.35
N GLY A 90 -3.18 42.15 -33.63
CA GLY A 90 -2.27 42.07 -32.48
C GLY A 90 -2.32 40.69 -31.81
N ARG A 91 -1.30 39.83 -32.04
CA ARG A 91 -1.12 38.54 -31.33
C ARG A 91 -1.06 38.80 -29.81
N PRO A 92 -1.71 38.01 -28.92
CA PRO A 92 -1.33 37.99 -27.52
C PRO A 92 0.03 37.28 -27.39
N ALA A 93 0.96 37.94 -26.71
CA ALA A 93 2.30 37.44 -26.41
C ALA A 93 2.21 36.16 -25.57
N ALA A 94 3.12 35.22 -25.83
CA ALA A 94 3.36 34.07 -24.99
C ALA A 94 3.71 34.54 -23.56
N VAL A 95 3.09 33.94 -22.57
CA VAL A 95 3.47 34.12 -21.17
C VAL A 95 4.78 33.37 -20.98
N ASP A 96 5.87 34.11 -20.71
CA ASP A 96 7.20 33.56 -20.45
C ASP A 96 7.17 32.71 -19.17
N ALA A 97 7.34 31.39 -19.31
CA ALA A 97 7.43 30.44 -18.21
C ALA A 97 8.64 30.71 -17.29
N ASP A 98 9.66 31.41 -17.80
CA ASP A 98 10.87 31.77 -17.06
C ASP A 98 10.63 32.91 -16.04
N ALA A 99 9.60 33.74 -16.22
CA ALA A 99 9.28 34.82 -15.29
C ALA A 99 8.65 34.33 -13.97
N LEU A 100 8.03 33.14 -13.98
CA LEU A 100 7.45 32.51 -12.78
C LEU A 100 8.49 31.83 -11.88
N GLN A 101 9.64 31.43 -12.43
CA GLN A 101 10.72 30.79 -11.66
C GLN A 101 11.52 31.77 -10.78
N ASN A 102 11.57 33.05 -11.13
CA ASN A 102 12.35 34.07 -10.41
C ASN A 102 11.58 34.83 -9.31
N SER A 103 10.36 34.41 -8.97
CA SER A 103 9.67 34.95 -7.79
C SER A 103 10.12 34.21 -6.53
N GLY A 104 10.55 34.93 -5.49
CA GLY A 104 11.01 34.40 -4.19
C GLY A 104 9.97 33.56 -3.41
N PHE A 105 8.85 33.22 -4.03
CA PHE A 105 7.76 32.42 -3.52
C PHE A 105 8.13 30.92 -3.41
N MET A 106 8.93 30.38 -4.34
CA MET A 106 9.37 28.97 -4.31
C MET A 106 10.46 28.71 -3.26
N ALA A 107 11.35 29.67 -3.02
CA ALA A 107 12.40 29.55 -2.00
C ALA A 107 11.83 29.57 -0.57
N ALA A 108 10.79 30.39 -0.33
CA ALA A 108 10.06 30.42 0.95
C ALA A 108 9.22 29.14 1.19
N ALA A 109 8.88 28.40 0.13
CA ALA A 109 8.08 27.19 0.23
C ALA A 109 8.88 25.95 0.69
N GLN A 110 10.19 25.85 0.42
CA GLN A 110 10.96 24.62 0.67
C GLN A 110 11.68 24.55 2.04
N GLY A 111 11.71 25.64 2.81
CA GLY A 111 12.38 25.70 4.13
C GLY A 111 13.88 25.39 4.10
N GLU A 112 14.53 25.52 5.25
CA GLU A 112 15.97 25.30 5.37
C GLU A 112 16.32 23.83 5.68
N ALA A 113 15.46 23.12 6.41
CA ALA A 113 15.69 21.74 6.80
C ALA A 113 14.81 20.74 6.04
N LYS A 114 15.43 19.65 5.60
CA LYS A 114 14.81 18.61 4.75
C LYS A 114 14.37 17.37 5.51
N THR A 115 14.89 17.16 6.72
CA THR A 115 14.59 15.98 7.54
C THR A 115 14.56 16.36 9.02
N VAL A 116 13.62 15.80 9.78
CA VAL A 116 13.50 15.93 11.23
C VAL A 116 13.94 14.62 11.89
N VAL A 117 14.90 14.66 12.81
CA VAL A 117 15.39 13.47 13.52
C VAL A 117 15.01 13.58 14.99
N TYR A 118 14.10 12.72 15.41
CA TYR A 118 13.76 12.52 16.81
C TYR A 118 14.84 11.72 17.53
N VAL A 119 15.14 12.07 18.77
CA VAL A 119 16.10 11.34 19.61
C VAL A 119 15.44 11.01 20.95
N HIS A 120 15.39 9.73 21.27
CA HIS A 120 14.82 9.22 22.51
C HIS A 120 15.74 8.15 23.13
N GLY A 121 15.84 8.14 24.46
CA GLY A 121 16.73 7.21 25.18
C GLY A 121 16.24 6.69 26.54
N ILE A 122 15.13 7.20 27.08
CA ILE A 122 14.76 6.93 28.49
C ILE A 122 13.70 5.83 28.63
N GLY A 123 13.94 4.88 29.53
CA GLY A 123 12.93 3.91 29.99
C GLY A 123 12.42 2.94 28.92
N ASN A 124 11.41 2.15 29.28
CA ASN A 124 10.71 1.33 28.30
C ASN A 124 9.71 2.20 27.53
N LYS A 125 9.61 1.98 26.22
CA LYS A 125 8.67 2.66 25.34
C LYS A 125 8.11 1.70 24.31
N PRO A 126 7.05 2.09 23.59
CA PRO A 126 6.59 1.37 22.41
C PRO A 126 7.70 1.20 21.38
N GLY A 127 7.46 0.31 20.41
CA GLY A 127 8.35 0.14 19.27
C GLY A 127 8.68 1.49 18.61
N ALA A 128 9.89 1.61 18.05
CA ALA A 128 10.39 2.85 17.46
C ALA A 128 9.47 3.38 16.34
N ASP A 129 8.81 2.49 15.61
CA ASP A 129 7.79 2.80 14.59
C ASP A 129 6.54 3.45 15.19
N VAL A 130 6.05 2.92 16.32
CA VAL A 130 4.90 3.46 17.05
C VAL A 130 5.26 4.80 17.69
N LEU A 131 6.40 4.89 18.40
CA LEU A 131 6.81 6.12 19.07
C LEU A 131 7.08 7.27 18.09
N ARG A 132 7.73 6.98 16.95
CA ARG A 132 7.91 7.96 15.87
C ARG A 132 6.55 8.46 15.36
N CYS A 133 5.60 7.55 15.20
CA CYS A 133 4.26 7.88 14.73
C CYS A 133 3.52 8.83 15.68
N GLN A 134 3.60 8.57 16.98
CA GLN A 134 3.01 9.43 18.01
C GLN A 134 3.65 10.82 18.01
N TRP A 135 4.98 10.90 17.81
CA TRP A 135 5.73 12.16 17.78
C TRP A 135 5.50 12.97 16.48
N ASP A 136 5.33 12.28 15.35
CA ASP A 136 4.88 12.89 14.08
C ASP A 136 3.50 13.53 14.24
N GLN A 137 2.54 12.80 14.80
CA GLN A 137 1.20 13.30 15.07
C GLN A 137 1.22 14.46 16.08
N ALA A 138 2.07 14.36 17.10
CA ALA A 138 2.23 15.41 18.09
C ALA A 138 2.87 16.68 17.50
N LEU A 139 3.85 16.59 16.60
CA LEU A 139 4.55 17.77 16.09
C LEU A 139 3.91 18.34 14.81
N PHE A 140 3.39 17.50 13.92
CA PHE A 140 2.87 17.89 12.61
C PHE A 140 1.38 17.64 12.44
N GLY A 141 0.74 16.91 13.37
CA GLY A 141 -0.67 16.54 13.27
C GLY A 141 -0.95 15.34 12.35
N ARG A 142 0.10 14.72 11.78
CA ARG A 142 0.01 13.58 10.86
C ARG A 142 1.36 12.87 10.73
N ARG A 143 1.36 11.66 10.16
CA ARG A 143 2.60 10.90 9.86
C ARG A 143 3.41 11.59 8.75
N MET A 144 4.73 11.67 8.93
CA MET A 144 5.63 12.39 8.01
C MET A 144 6.50 11.47 7.15
N GLY A 145 6.47 10.15 7.38
CA GLY A 145 7.15 9.15 6.55
C GLY A 145 8.66 9.33 6.56
N GLU A 146 9.29 9.42 5.38
CA GLU A 146 10.75 9.61 5.25
C GLU A 146 11.26 10.98 5.74
N ARG A 147 10.37 11.97 5.93
CA ARG A 147 10.75 13.31 6.40
C ARG A 147 11.08 13.33 7.89
N THR A 148 10.71 12.29 8.63
CA THR A 148 11.04 12.13 10.05
C THR A 148 11.71 10.80 10.34
N ARG A 149 12.74 10.82 11.17
CA ARG A 149 13.52 9.65 11.61
C ARG A 149 13.51 9.59 13.12
N LEU A 150 13.65 8.40 13.71
CA LEU A 150 13.79 8.24 15.17
C LEU A 150 15.09 7.50 15.48
N ALA A 151 16.01 8.18 16.16
CA ALA A 151 17.11 7.59 16.88
C ALA A 151 16.57 7.10 18.23
N TYR A 152 16.44 5.78 18.37
CA TYR A 152 15.79 5.13 19.50
C TYR A 152 16.79 4.21 20.20
N TRP A 153 17.00 4.46 21.49
CA TRP A 153 17.76 3.58 22.37
C TRP A 153 16.92 3.17 23.57
N VAL A 154 16.94 1.87 23.88
CA VAL A 154 16.38 1.28 25.10
C VAL A 154 17.27 0.13 25.54
N ASN A 155 17.58 0.05 26.83
CA ASN A 155 18.32 -1.08 27.39
C ASN A 155 17.45 -2.34 27.40
N ARG A 156 17.58 -3.20 26.38
CA ARG A 156 16.76 -4.43 26.24
C ARG A 156 17.10 -5.55 27.22
N VAL A 157 18.24 -5.47 27.92
CA VAL A 157 18.53 -6.37 29.04
C VAL A 157 17.63 -6.02 30.23
N ARG A 158 17.41 -4.72 30.44
CA ARG A 158 16.54 -4.20 31.51
C ARG A 158 15.06 -4.22 31.12
N TYR A 159 14.75 -3.91 29.87
CA TYR A 159 13.41 -3.82 29.31
C TYR A 159 13.24 -4.78 28.12
N PRO A 160 13.08 -6.09 28.38
CA PRO A 160 13.09 -7.12 27.34
C PRO A 160 11.88 -7.04 26.41
N VAL A 161 10.74 -6.52 26.88
CA VAL A 161 9.50 -6.40 26.12
C VAL A 161 9.14 -4.92 25.96
N PRO A 162 8.98 -4.39 24.73
CA PRO A 162 8.48 -3.03 24.50
C PRO A 162 7.07 -2.82 25.05
N GLU A 163 6.72 -1.58 25.38
CA GLU A 163 5.35 -1.26 25.76
C GLU A 163 4.39 -1.46 24.57
N VAL A 164 3.16 -1.91 24.85
CA VAL A 164 2.13 -2.06 23.82
C VAL A 164 1.40 -0.74 23.69
N ALA A 165 1.53 -0.08 22.54
CA ALA A 165 0.77 1.13 22.22
C ALA A 165 0.41 1.19 20.74
N SER A 166 -0.57 2.02 20.40
CA SER A 166 -0.94 2.32 19.03
C SER A 166 -0.55 3.75 18.64
N CYS A 167 -0.49 4.03 17.33
CA CYS A 167 -0.15 5.37 16.87
C CYS A 167 -1.18 6.44 17.30
N GLY A 168 -2.44 6.07 17.51
CA GLY A 168 -3.49 7.00 17.94
C GLY A 168 -3.48 7.33 19.44
N GLU A 169 -2.66 6.63 20.22
CA GLU A 169 -2.46 6.88 21.66
C GLU A 169 -1.36 7.94 21.85
N ARG A 170 -1.47 8.75 22.91
CA ARG A 170 -0.40 9.66 23.32
C ARG A 170 0.64 8.88 24.13
N ASP A 171 1.80 9.49 24.33
CA ASP A 171 2.86 8.92 25.16
C ASP A 171 2.40 8.91 26.64
N GLU A 172 1.65 7.88 27.03
CA GLU A 172 1.39 7.58 28.43
C GLU A 172 2.74 7.24 29.08
N GLY A 173 3.04 7.81 30.24
CA GLY A 173 4.33 7.65 30.91
C GLY A 173 4.66 6.17 31.18
N PRO A 174 5.84 5.85 31.75
CA PRO A 174 6.26 4.47 31.96
C PRO A 174 5.13 3.63 32.57
N SER A 175 4.62 2.71 31.76
CA SER A 175 3.45 1.91 32.08
C SER A 175 3.89 0.81 33.03
N LEU A 176 3.66 1.00 34.33
CA LEU A 176 3.40 -0.16 35.18
C LEU A 176 1.99 -0.62 34.82
N ASN A 177 1.85 -1.87 34.35
CA ASN A 177 0.55 -2.43 34.03
C ASN A 177 -0.42 -2.15 35.20
N LEU A 178 -1.65 -1.75 34.91
CA LEU A 178 -2.69 -1.48 35.92
C LEU A 178 -2.89 -2.68 36.89
N ALA A 179 -2.52 -3.89 36.45
CA ALA A 179 -2.48 -5.11 37.26
C ALA A 179 -1.28 -5.15 38.22
N GLU A 180 -0.09 -4.71 37.80
CA GLU A 180 1.12 -4.63 38.63
C GLU A 180 1.02 -3.50 39.66
N GLN A 181 0.39 -2.36 39.33
CA GLN A 181 0.13 -1.30 40.31
C GLN A 181 -0.81 -1.76 41.43
N ARG A 182 -1.80 -2.61 41.14
CA ARG A 182 -2.68 -3.20 42.16
C ARG A 182 -1.96 -4.23 43.02
N VAL A 183 -1.03 -5.00 42.43
CA VAL A 183 -0.25 -6.01 43.15
C VAL A 183 0.85 -5.36 44.00
N LEU A 184 1.57 -4.37 43.49
CA LEU A 184 2.59 -3.61 44.21
C LEU A 184 1.97 -2.72 45.30
N GLY A 185 0.80 -2.13 45.02
CA GLY A 185 -0.01 -1.42 46.02
C GLY A 185 -0.59 -2.34 47.11
N ALA A 186 -0.87 -3.61 46.80
CA ALA A 186 -1.30 -4.62 47.77
C ALA A 186 -0.14 -5.27 48.55
N LEU A 187 1.08 -5.25 48.00
CA LEU A 187 2.28 -5.83 48.62
C LEU A 187 3.14 -4.81 49.39
N GLY A 188 2.88 -3.50 49.26
CA GLY A 188 3.67 -2.45 49.92
C GLY A 188 5.08 -2.26 49.34
N ILE A 189 5.35 -2.82 48.16
CA ILE A 189 6.64 -2.76 47.47
C ILE A 189 6.54 -1.68 46.40
N LEU A 190 6.66 -0.42 46.80
CA LEU A 190 6.89 0.70 45.89
C LEU A 190 8.21 1.33 46.31
N PRO A 191 9.11 1.69 45.38
CA PRO A 191 10.41 2.22 45.74
C PRO A 191 10.25 3.46 46.64
N GLY A 192 10.67 3.33 47.90
CA GLY A 192 10.82 4.44 48.82
C GLY A 192 11.97 5.35 48.41
N SER A 193 12.12 6.51 49.06
CA SER A 193 13.34 7.33 48.91
C SER A 193 14.60 6.56 49.31
N ARG A 194 14.46 5.57 50.20
CA ARG A 194 15.50 4.63 50.59
C ARG A 194 15.90 3.70 49.43
N ASP A 195 14.91 3.19 48.70
CA ASP A 195 15.11 2.24 47.58
C ASP A 195 15.74 2.91 46.35
N LEU A 196 15.49 4.21 46.15
CA LEU A 196 16.21 5.01 45.14
C LEU A 196 17.68 5.25 45.54
N GLY A 197 17.95 5.47 46.83
CA GLY A 197 19.31 5.58 47.36
C GLY A 197 20.07 4.26 47.22
N GLU A 198 19.44 3.14 47.58
CA GLU A 198 20.01 1.79 47.40
C GLU A 198 20.24 1.46 45.91
N LEU A 199 19.38 1.94 45.01
CA LEU A 199 19.61 1.82 43.57
C LEU A 199 20.84 2.64 43.12
N ALA A 200 21.04 3.86 43.64
CA ALA A 200 22.24 4.63 43.36
C ALA A 200 23.50 3.92 43.87
N ASP A 201 23.46 3.39 45.10
CA ASP A 201 24.56 2.60 45.68
C ASP A 201 24.88 1.37 44.82
N ALA A 202 23.85 0.67 44.33
CA ALA A 202 24.02 -0.55 43.54
C ALA A 202 24.51 -0.31 42.10
N LEU A 203 24.24 0.87 41.54
CA LEU A 203 24.73 1.25 40.22
C LEU A 203 26.19 1.72 40.25
N ALA A 204 26.62 2.34 41.35
CA ALA A 204 27.93 2.94 41.46
C ALA A 204 29.06 1.89 41.49
N GLY A 205 29.96 1.95 40.52
CA GLY A 205 31.20 1.17 40.51
C GLY A 205 32.34 1.84 41.27
N THR A 206 32.24 3.14 41.57
CA THR A 206 33.26 3.92 42.28
C THR A 206 32.67 4.91 43.29
N PRO A 207 33.43 5.34 44.33
CA PRO A 207 32.96 6.35 45.29
C PRO A 207 32.62 7.71 44.65
N ALA A 208 33.21 8.02 43.50
CA ALA A 208 32.91 9.24 42.75
C ALA A 208 31.58 9.13 42.00
N GLU A 209 31.28 7.96 41.42
CA GLU A 209 29.98 7.65 40.80
C GLU A 209 28.85 7.69 41.84
N ASP A 210 29.06 7.08 42.99
CA ASP A 210 28.12 7.05 44.10
C ASP A 210 27.71 8.47 44.55
N ALA A 211 28.71 9.30 44.87
CA ALA A 211 28.47 10.69 45.27
C ALA A 211 27.78 11.53 44.17
N MET A 212 27.91 11.17 42.90
CA MET A 212 27.23 11.83 41.78
C MET A 212 25.77 11.40 41.65
N LEU A 213 25.49 10.10 41.71
CA LEU A 213 24.13 9.56 41.61
C LEU A 213 23.25 10.06 42.77
N HIS A 214 23.79 10.10 43.99
CA HIS A 214 23.08 10.65 45.16
C HIS A 214 22.81 12.15 45.07
N ARG A 215 23.72 12.95 44.47
CA ARG A 215 23.46 14.38 44.21
C ARG A 215 22.32 14.55 43.19
N MET A 216 22.32 13.75 42.13
CA MET A 216 21.27 13.79 41.12
C MET A 216 19.91 13.39 41.71
N LEU A 217 19.86 12.38 42.59
CA LEU A 217 18.64 12.02 43.34
C LEU A 217 18.16 13.15 44.25
N ALA A 218 19.07 13.84 44.94
CA ALA A 218 18.72 14.98 45.79
C ALA A 218 18.13 16.14 44.96
N GLU A 219 18.68 16.42 43.77
CA GLU A 219 18.16 17.42 42.84
C GLU A 219 16.75 17.05 42.33
N LEU A 220 16.55 15.80 41.90
CA LEU A 220 15.24 15.30 41.45
C LEU A 220 14.18 15.31 42.57
N GLY A 221 14.60 15.10 43.83
CA GLY A 221 13.71 15.15 45.00
C GLY A 221 13.37 16.57 45.50
N ALA A 222 14.21 17.56 45.22
CA ALA A 222 14.03 18.94 45.65
C ALA A 222 12.96 19.71 44.85
N ASN A 223 12.63 19.27 43.63
CA ASN A 223 11.69 19.93 42.72
C ASN A 223 10.22 19.46 42.89
N ARG A 224 9.77 19.25 44.13
CA ARG A 224 8.36 18.89 44.40
C ARG A 224 7.44 20.11 44.20
N PRO A 225 6.32 19.99 43.47
CA PRO A 225 5.32 21.06 43.44
C PRO A 225 4.80 21.31 44.87
N GLN A 226 4.69 22.57 45.27
CA GLN A 226 4.07 22.94 46.55
C GLN A 226 2.62 22.43 46.56
N PRO A 227 2.14 21.81 47.67
CA PRO A 227 0.78 21.30 47.73
C PRO A 227 -0.20 22.47 47.58
N ALA A 228 -1.03 22.41 46.53
CA ALA A 228 -2.15 23.32 46.37
C ALA A 228 -3.15 23.12 47.53
N ALA A 229 -3.86 24.19 47.89
CA ALA A 229 -4.81 24.27 49.00
C ALA A 229 -5.79 23.06 49.05
N PRO A 230 -6.21 22.61 50.25
CA PRO A 230 -6.88 21.33 50.43
C PRO A 230 -8.29 21.33 49.80
N GLY A 231 -8.42 20.67 48.65
CA GLY A 231 -9.70 20.43 47.99
C GLY A 231 -9.58 19.48 46.79
N ALA A 232 -10.14 18.27 46.93
CA ALA A 232 -10.48 17.32 45.86
C ALA A 232 -9.39 16.90 44.82
N ARG A 233 -8.08 16.93 45.15
CA ARG A 233 -6.99 16.41 44.28
C ARG A 233 -6.13 15.28 44.85
N GLY A 234 -6.40 14.80 46.07
CA GLY A 234 -5.49 13.92 46.80
C GLY A 234 -5.18 12.53 46.20
N LEU A 235 -5.95 12.04 45.21
CA LEU A 235 -5.66 10.79 44.51
C LEU A 235 -4.76 10.99 43.28
N LEU A 236 -4.98 12.08 42.53
CA LEU A 236 -4.15 12.45 41.36
C LEU A 236 -2.75 12.88 41.80
N ASP A 237 -2.63 13.62 42.91
CA ASP A 237 -1.33 14.05 43.44
C ASP A 237 -0.47 12.86 43.88
N LYS A 238 -1.07 11.82 44.47
CA LYS A 238 -0.37 10.57 44.85
C LYS A 238 0.04 9.73 43.64
N LEU A 239 -0.79 9.68 42.59
CA LEU A 239 -0.47 8.98 41.34
C LEU A 239 0.69 9.68 40.60
N ASN A 240 0.67 11.02 40.57
CA ASN A 240 1.76 11.82 40.02
C ASN A 240 3.05 11.62 40.83
N GLU A 241 2.99 11.54 42.16
CA GLU A 241 4.15 11.26 43.00
C GLU A 241 4.79 9.88 42.70
N ILE A 242 3.98 8.85 42.43
CA ILE A 242 4.46 7.53 42.04
C ILE A 242 5.11 7.56 40.65
N LEU A 243 4.47 8.22 39.68
CA LEU A 243 4.99 8.36 38.32
C LEU A 243 6.34 9.09 38.29
N LEU A 244 6.46 10.18 39.05
CA LEU A 244 7.70 10.96 39.18
C LEU A 244 8.86 10.12 39.73
N ARG A 245 8.60 9.22 40.68
CA ARG A 245 9.63 8.32 41.23
C ARG A 245 10.10 7.28 40.22
N LEU A 246 9.19 6.76 39.40
CA LEU A 246 9.53 5.82 38.32
C LEU A 246 10.35 6.49 37.22
N ILE A 247 9.99 7.71 36.84
CA ILE A 247 10.77 8.53 35.89
C ILE A 247 12.17 8.81 36.46
N SER A 248 12.26 9.14 37.75
CA SER A 248 13.55 9.40 38.42
C SER A 248 14.45 8.15 38.46
N ALA A 249 13.90 6.97 38.75
CA ALA A 249 14.63 5.70 38.74
C ALA A 249 15.14 5.34 37.33
N ALA A 250 14.28 5.47 36.32
CA ALA A 250 14.64 5.21 34.93
C ALA A 250 15.73 6.18 34.45
N LEU A 251 15.56 7.48 34.72
CA LEU A 251 16.55 8.50 34.38
C LEU A 251 17.91 8.24 35.05
N LEU A 252 17.93 7.86 36.33
CA LEU A 252 19.16 7.58 37.06
C LEU A 252 19.97 6.44 36.40
N GLN A 253 19.29 5.34 36.11
CA GLN A 253 19.91 4.17 35.49
C GLN A 253 20.37 4.44 34.04
N ASP A 254 19.60 5.23 33.30
CA ASP A 254 19.92 5.55 31.91
C ASP A 254 21.06 6.59 31.83
N VAL A 255 21.07 7.63 32.67
CA VAL A 255 22.19 8.57 32.78
C VAL A 255 23.47 7.85 33.22
N HIS A 256 23.37 6.87 34.12
CA HIS A 256 24.48 6.01 34.45
C HIS A 256 25.02 5.25 33.23
N ASP A 257 24.13 4.58 32.48
CA ASP A 257 24.47 3.85 31.25
C ASP A 257 25.14 4.77 30.20
N PHE A 258 24.78 6.06 30.16
CA PHE A 258 25.38 7.02 29.25
C PHE A 258 26.77 7.49 29.66
N PHE A 259 27.00 7.83 30.93
CA PHE A 259 28.28 8.40 31.35
C PHE A 259 29.33 7.34 31.70
N PHE A 260 28.92 6.21 32.26
CA PHE A 260 29.82 5.24 32.88
C PHE A 260 29.95 3.92 32.10
N ASP A 261 28.97 3.55 31.26
CA ASP A 261 29.10 2.40 30.35
C ASP A 261 29.50 2.86 28.93
N SER A 262 30.79 2.73 28.62
CA SER A 262 31.32 3.16 27.32
C SER A 262 30.75 2.40 26.13
N GLN A 263 30.36 1.13 26.30
CA GLN A 263 29.81 0.30 25.22
C GLN A 263 28.37 0.69 24.93
N ARG A 264 27.55 0.90 25.98
CA ARG A 264 26.17 1.40 25.84
C ARG A 264 26.15 2.82 25.29
N ARG A 265 27.03 3.70 25.78
CA ARG A 265 27.18 5.05 25.21
C ARG A 265 27.48 5.01 23.72
N GLN A 266 28.42 4.18 23.27
CA GLN A 266 28.71 4.05 21.84
C GLN A 266 27.50 3.56 21.04
N ALA A 267 26.68 2.66 21.59
CA ALA A 267 25.46 2.20 20.93
C ALA A 267 24.40 3.32 20.84
N MET A 268 24.25 4.12 21.90
CA MET A 268 23.40 5.32 21.90
C MET A 268 23.88 6.35 20.87
N GLU A 269 25.18 6.65 20.84
CA GLU A 269 25.77 7.57 19.85
C GLU A 269 25.56 7.07 18.42
N ARG A 270 25.78 5.76 18.17
CA ARG A 270 25.52 5.13 16.86
C ARG A 270 24.05 5.26 16.45
N SER A 271 23.10 5.14 17.38
CA SER A 271 21.67 5.25 17.06
C SER A 271 21.30 6.58 16.40
N LEU A 272 21.98 7.68 16.75
CA LEU A 272 21.80 8.99 16.12
C LEU A 272 22.72 9.18 14.91
N LEU A 273 23.99 8.74 15.01
CA LEU A 273 24.95 8.83 13.92
C LEU A 273 24.49 8.08 12.67
N ASP A 274 23.89 6.90 12.82
CA ASP A 274 23.35 6.12 11.70
C ASP A 274 22.22 6.88 11.00
N ARG A 275 21.38 7.60 11.76
CA ARG A 275 20.24 8.38 11.23
C ARG A 275 20.66 9.70 10.58
N LEU A 276 21.72 10.34 11.06
CA LEU A 276 22.31 11.52 10.42
C LEU A 276 23.20 11.13 9.23
N GLY A 277 23.90 9.99 9.31
CA GLY A 277 24.78 9.44 8.28
C GLY A 277 24.04 8.90 7.06
N SER A 278 22.75 8.62 7.20
CA SER A 278 21.80 8.24 6.12
C SER A 278 21.44 9.40 5.16
N GLY A 279 22.19 10.52 5.17
CA GLY A 279 21.95 11.68 4.29
C GLY A 279 20.64 12.44 4.58
N GLY A 280 20.29 13.43 3.75
CA GLY A 280 19.02 14.18 3.90
C GLY A 280 19.08 15.46 4.76
N GLY A 281 20.29 16.00 5.01
CA GLY A 281 20.47 17.31 5.64
C GLY A 281 20.16 18.49 4.69
N PRO A 282 19.99 19.72 5.21
CA PRO A 282 20.09 20.12 6.62
C PRO A 282 18.97 19.54 7.51
N PHE A 283 19.25 19.32 8.80
CA PHE A 283 18.37 18.59 9.72
C PHE A 283 17.73 19.50 10.79
N VAL A 284 16.52 19.15 11.22
CA VAL A 284 16.02 19.51 12.56
C VAL A 284 16.24 18.31 13.47
N VAL A 285 16.89 18.47 14.61
CA VAL A 285 17.05 17.40 15.61
C VAL A 285 16.17 17.73 16.81
N VAL A 286 15.22 16.86 17.16
CA VAL A 286 14.34 17.05 18.30
C VAL A 286 14.60 15.96 19.32
N ALA A 287 15.15 16.34 20.47
CA ALA A 287 15.66 15.42 21.45
C ALA A 287 14.89 15.55 22.77
N HIS A 288 14.31 14.44 23.23
CA HIS A 288 13.53 14.37 24.46
C HIS A 288 14.26 13.58 25.53
N SER A 289 14.19 14.05 26.78
CA SER A 289 14.77 13.37 27.94
C SER A 289 16.24 12.99 27.71
N GLN A 290 16.68 11.78 28.04
CA GLN A 290 18.05 11.31 27.80
C GLN A 290 18.51 11.45 26.34
N GLY A 291 17.57 11.48 25.38
CA GLY A 291 17.87 11.78 23.98
C GLY A 291 18.59 13.12 23.78
N SER A 292 18.38 14.10 24.68
CA SER A 292 19.09 15.39 24.62
C SER A 292 20.57 15.26 24.95
N LEU A 293 20.95 14.33 25.84
CA LEU A 293 22.36 14.03 26.16
C LEU A 293 23.03 13.36 24.97
N ILE A 294 22.35 12.40 24.34
CA ILE A 294 22.80 11.71 23.13
C ILE A 294 22.98 12.73 21.99
N ALA A 295 21.97 13.57 21.74
CA ALA A 295 22.03 14.59 20.70
C ALA A 295 23.18 15.59 20.96
N TYR A 296 23.32 16.09 22.18
CA TYR A 296 24.40 17.02 22.52
C TYR A 296 25.79 16.40 22.31
N GLU A 297 26.00 15.17 22.81
CA GLU A 297 27.28 14.45 22.73
C GLU A 297 27.69 14.11 21.30
N VAL A 298 26.72 13.72 20.45
CA VAL A 298 26.97 13.44 19.04
C VAL A 298 27.24 14.73 18.30
N LEU A 299 26.32 15.71 18.35
CA LEU A 299 26.40 16.91 17.53
C LEU A 299 27.63 17.77 17.85
N ARG A 300 28.10 17.82 19.10
CA ARG A 300 29.33 18.55 19.45
C ARG A 300 30.61 17.95 18.84
N LYS A 301 30.59 16.66 18.46
CA LYS A 301 31.72 15.95 17.85
C LYS A 301 31.67 15.95 16.33
N LEU A 302 30.54 16.32 15.73
CA LEU A 302 30.35 16.26 14.28
C LEU A 302 31.10 17.39 13.57
N ASP A 303 31.63 17.06 12.40
CA ASP A 303 32.24 18.01 11.48
C ASP A 303 31.16 18.89 10.83
N PRO A 304 31.18 20.22 11.02
CA PRO A 304 30.21 21.13 10.40
C PRO A 304 30.31 21.18 8.87
N ALA A 305 31.42 20.74 8.27
CA ALA A 305 31.52 20.61 6.81
C ALA A 305 30.71 19.43 6.26
N LYS A 306 30.42 18.43 7.10
CA LYS A 306 29.72 17.19 6.72
C LYS A 306 28.26 17.15 7.18
N TYR A 307 27.97 17.76 8.33
CA TYR A 307 26.64 17.75 8.93
C TYR A 307 26.16 19.16 9.20
N ASP A 308 24.91 19.43 8.81
CA ASP A 308 24.28 20.73 8.97
C ASP A 308 22.94 20.57 9.69
N ILE A 309 22.86 21.08 10.92
CA ILE A 309 21.67 21.01 11.77
C ILE A 309 21.08 22.42 11.84
N ALA A 310 20.01 22.67 11.09
CA ALA A 310 19.35 23.97 11.06
C ALA A 310 18.73 24.34 12.41
N LEU A 311 18.19 23.35 13.14
CA LEU A 311 17.60 23.53 14.45
C LEU A 311 17.81 22.30 15.35
N LEU A 312 18.41 22.51 16.52
CA LEU A 312 18.38 21.56 17.64
C LEU A 312 17.27 21.98 18.60
N VAL A 313 16.34 21.07 18.89
CA VAL A 313 15.32 21.24 19.91
C VAL A 313 15.58 20.27 21.05
N THR A 314 15.62 20.76 22.28
CA THR A 314 15.67 19.93 23.49
C THR A 314 14.41 20.13 24.30
N VAL A 315 13.69 19.04 24.62
CA VAL A 315 12.44 19.05 25.39
C VAL A 315 12.56 18.13 26.60
N GLY A 316 12.08 18.56 27.77
CA GLY A 316 12.17 17.75 29.00
C GLY A 316 13.60 17.29 29.29
N SER A 317 14.59 18.17 29.09
CA SER A 317 15.99 17.79 28.95
C SER A 317 16.71 17.65 30.30
N PRO A 318 17.40 16.52 30.60
CA PRO A 318 18.23 16.37 31.79
C PRO A 318 19.45 17.30 31.82
N LEU A 319 19.75 17.99 30.72
CA LEU A 319 20.70 19.12 30.74
C LEU A 319 20.23 20.24 31.69
N GLY A 320 18.94 20.27 32.06
CA GLY A 320 18.42 21.14 33.12
C GLY A 320 18.90 20.77 34.53
N LEU A 321 19.51 19.60 34.74
CA LEU A 321 20.06 19.21 36.04
C LEU A 321 21.52 19.68 36.21
N PRO A 322 21.85 20.46 37.27
CA PRO A 322 23.21 20.90 37.55
C PRO A 322 24.22 19.76 37.65
N SER A 323 23.83 18.63 38.24
CA SER A 323 24.64 17.41 38.31
C SER A 323 25.04 16.89 36.92
N VAL A 324 24.09 16.71 36.01
CA VAL A 324 24.32 16.25 34.63
C VAL A 324 25.21 17.23 33.85
N ARG A 325 24.98 18.54 33.97
CA ARG A 325 25.86 19.55 33.34
C ARG A 325 27.28 19.50 33.88
N SER A 326 27.43 19.28 35.19
CA SER A 326 28.73 19.14 35.83
C SER A 326 29.50 17.93 35.30
N MET A 327 28.82 16.82 35.03
CA MET A 327 29.43 15.63 34.41
C MET A 327 29.99 15.93 33.02
N PHE A 328 29.23 16.62 32.17
CA PHE A 328 29.73 17.07 30.87
C PHE A 328 30.90 18.04 31.00
N LYS A 329 30.80 19.05 31.86
CA LYS A 329 31.88 20.04 32.09
C LYS A 329 33.17 19.38 32.56
N GLN A 330 33.07 18.40 33.47
CA GLN A 330 34.21 17.61 33.96
C GLN A 330 34.79 16.73 32.85
N SER A 331 33.96 16.01 32.10
CA SER A 331 34.39 15.18 30.97
C SER A 331 35.10 16.00 29.89
N LEU A 332 34.60 17.20 29.61
CA LEU A 332 35.16 18.13 28.63
C LEU A 332 36.32 18.99 29.14
N LYS A 333 36.56 18.99 30.46
CA LYS A 333 37.50 19.89 31.16
C LYS A 333 37.24 21.38 30.83
N LYS A 334 35.96 21.78 30.77
CA LYS A 334 35.53 23.14 30.45
C LYS A 334 34.59 23.70 31.54
N LYS A 335 34.56 25.02 31.68
CA LYS A 335 33.68 25.71 32.65
C LYS A 335 32.23 25.82 32.17
N LYS A 336 32.03 25.86 30.85
CA LYS A 336 30.73 25.95 30.18
C LYS A 336 30.64 24.90 29.08
N LEU A 337 29.41 24.57 28.67
CA LEU A 337 29.13 23.61 27.61
C LEU A 337 29.43 24.26 26.25
N PRO A 338 30.34 23.72 25.42
CA PRO A 338 30.57 24.24 24.08
C PRO A 338 29.30 24.17 23.25
N PHE A 339 29.02 25.22 22.48
CA PHE A 339 27.94 25.22 21.50
C PHE A 339 28.31 24.29 20.33
N PRO A 340 27.45 23.32 19.93
CA PRO A 340 27.78 22.39 18.84
C PRO A 340 28.04 23.13 17.52
N PRO A 341 29.19 22.91 16.85
CA PRO A 341 29.58 23.72 15.70
C PRO A 341 28.68 23.51 14.48
N CYS A 342 28.11 22.32 14.30
CA CYS A 342 27.22 21.97 13.20
C CYS A 342 25.76 22.44 13.39
N VAL A 343 25.42 23.03 14.55
CA VAL A 343 24.05 23.47 14.87
C VAL A 343 23.88 24.94 14.60
N ARG A 344 22.94 25.38 13.76
CA ARG A 344 22.71 26.81 13.50
C ARG A 344 21.97 27.47 14.67
N HIS A 345 20.84 26.88 15.08
CA HIS A 345 20.02 27.35 16.19
C HIS A 345 19.73 26.23 17.19
N TRP A 346 19.72 26.55 18.49
CA TRP A 346 19.31 25.67 19.58
C TRP A 346 18.14 26.29 20.33
N HIS A 347 17.00 25.58 20.35
CA HIS A 347 15.80 25.95 21.09
C HIS A 347 15.54 24.95 22.23
N ASN A 348 15.52 25.41 23.47
CA ASN A 348 15.24 24.58 24.63
C ASN A 348 13.84 24.84 25.18
N LEU A 349 13.13 23.77 25.55
CA LEU A 349 11.82 23.84 26.19
C LEU A 349 11.82 23.05 27.49
N ALA A 350 11.35 23.68 28.55
CA ALA A 350 11.27 23.10 29.88
C ALA A 350 9.96 23.50 30.57
N ASP A 351 9.15 22.51 30.94
CA ASP A 351 7.99 22.72 31.80
C ASP A 351 8.45 22.77 33.27
N ARG A 352 7.90 23.68 34.07
CA ARG A 352 8.22 23.78 35.49
C ARG A 352 7.80 22.55 36.30
N ASP A 353 6.75 21.87 35.85
CA ASP A 353 6.24 20.67 36.53
C ASP A 353 7.03 19.40 36.14
N ASP A 354 7.98 19.50 35.21
CA ASP A 354 8.85 18.41 34.80
C ASP A 354 10.12 18.34 35.68
N PRO A 355 10.27 17.31 36.53
CA PRO A 355 11.40 17.21 37.46
C PRO A 355 12.75 17.05 36.75
N VAL A 356 12.75 16.57 35.49
CA VAL A 356 13.96 16.30 34.72
C VAL A 356 14.50 17.57 34.06
N ALA A 357 13.65 18.58 33.85
CA ALA A 357 14.01 19.87 33.24
C ALA A 357 14.07 21.01 34.27
N MET A 358 14.62 20.72 35.46
CA MET A 358 14.61 21.60 36.65
C MET A 358 15.12 23.02 36.37
N ASP A 359 16.30 23.16 35.78
CA ASP A 359 16.76 24.45 35.27
C ASP A 359 16.29 24.63 33.83
N GLY A 360 15.22 25.39 33.69
CA GLY A 360 14.61 25.64 32.40
C GLY A 360 15.46 26.49 31.48
N ASN A 361 16.46 27.25 31.96
CA ASN A 361 17.24 28.20 31.15
C ASN A 361 18.73 27.84 31.09
N LEU A 362 19.16 27.20 30.00
CA LEU A 362 20.54 26.76 29.85
C LEU A 362 21.50 27.84 29.33
N ALA A 363 21.03 29.07 29.08
CA ALA A 363 21.81 30.11 28.43
C ALA A 363 23.13 30.44 29.17
N ASP A 364 23.09 30.50 30.51
CA ASP A 364 24.26 30.87 31.32
C ASP A 364 25.34 29.77 31.35
N ASP A 365 24.95 28.54 31.05
CA ASP A 365 25.80 27.36 31.07
C ASP A 365 26.42 26.99 29.71
N ILE A 366 26.01 27.66 28.64
CA ILE A 366 26.50 27.45 27.27
C ILE A 366 27.58 28.49 26.92
N GLU A 367 28.62 28.07 26.20
CA GLU A 367 29.67 28.97 25.68
C GLU A 367 29.13 29.79 24.51
N ALA A 368 29.16 31.12 24.64
CA ALA A 368 28.79 32.09 23.59
C ALA A 368 27.44 31.80 22.88
N PRO A 369 26.32 31.66 23.62
CA PRO A 369 25.01 31.29 23.06
C PRO A 369 24.49 32.30 22.02
N GLY A 370 24.79 33.59 22.20
CA GLY A 370 24.40 34.67 21.29
C GLY A 370 22.91 34.65 20.93
N GLN A 371 22.57 35.05 19.70
CA GLN A 371 21.21 34.93 19.16
C GLN A 371 20.86 33.51 18.66
N ARG A 372 21.82 32.57 18.74
CA ARG A 372 21.68 31.19 18.25
C ARG A 372 20.99 30.27 19.27
N TYR A 373 20.89 30.70 20.52
CA TYR A 373 20.18 29.98 21.57
C TYR A 373 18.89 30.70 21.95
N SER A 374 17.82 29.93 22.19
CA SER A 374 16.56 30.45 22.69
C SER A 374 15.91 29.45 23.64
N ASN A 375 15.11 29.97 24.58
CA ASN A 375 14.51 29.16 25.62
C ASN A 375 13.03 29.49 25.81
N LEU A 376 12.22 28.45 26.04
CA LEU A 376 10.81 28.57 26.42
C LEU A 376 10.58 27.81 27.73
N GLN A 377 10.18 28.54 28.78
CA GLN A 377 9.96 28.00 30.12
C GLN A 377 8.68 28.57 30.74
N GLY A 378 7.95 27.76 31.50
CA GLY A 378 6.65 28.10 32.05
C GLY A 378 5.85 26.88 32.50
N GLU A 379 4.67 27.11 33.08
CA GLU A 379 3.71 26.07 33.46
C GLU A 379 2.82 25.70 32.26
N GLY A 380 2.55 24.41 32.06
CA GLY A 380 1.66 23.93 31.00
C GLY A 380 2.26 24.01 29.59
N ILE A 381 3.59 24.04 29.48
CA ILE A 381 4.30 23.89 28.20
C ILE A 381 4.08 22.48 27.65
N ASN A 382 4.13 21.48 28.53
CA ASN A 382 3.76 20.11 28.25
C ASN A 382 2.23 19.99 28.36
N ALA A 383 1.56 19.82 27.22
CA ALA A 383 0.10 19.69 27.16
C ALA A 383 -0.45 18.47 27.91
N ASP A 384 0.39 17.46 28.13
CA ASP A 384 0.05 16.25 28.89
C ASP A 384 0.48 16.36 30.36
N GLY A 385 1.03 17.50 30.79
CA GLY A 385 1.61 17.74 32.12
C GLY A 385 0.78 17.28 33.32
N PRO A 386 -0.55 17.52 33.37
CA PRO A 386 -1.39 17.06 34.47
C PRO A 386 -1.48 15.54 34.66
N ARG A 387 -1.18 14.75 33.61
CA ARG A 387 -1.20 13.27 33.62
C ARG A 387 0.21 12.68 33.54
N ASN A 388 1.08 13.31 32.78
CA ASN A 388 2.47 12.90 32.57
C ASN A 388 3.35 14.16 32.39
N PRO A 389 3.96 14.67 33.48
CA PRO A 389 4.79 15.88 33.44
C PRO A 389 6.03 15.77 32.55
N HIS A 390 6.44 14.55 32.20
CA HIS A 390 7.63 14.28 31.37
C HIS A 390 7.29 13.71 29.98
N SER A 391 6.06 13.88 29.50
CA SER A 391 5.60 13.35 28.19
C SER A 391 6.29 14.00 26.99
N GLY A 392 6.94 13.19 26.15
CA GLY A 392 7.51 13.65 24.89
C GLY A 392 6.45 14.17 23.92
N SER A 393 5.32 13.45 23.75
CA SER A 393 4.22 13.88 22.88
C SER A 393 3.55 15.17 23.36
N GLY A 394 3.52 15.38 24.67
CA GLY A 394 2.91 16.57 25.27
C GLY A 394 3.74 17.83 25.02
N TYR A 395 5.07 17.76 25.10
CA TYR A 395 5.96 18.84 24.66
C TYR A 395 5.86 19.10 23.16
N LEU A 396 5.85 18.04 22.34
CA LEU A 396 5.76 18.15 20.87
C LEU A 396 4.45 18.75 20.38
N SER A 397 3.38 18.61 21.15
CA SER A 397 2.07 19.19 20.86
C SER A 397 1.97 20.69 21.14
N ASN A 398 3.00 21.29 21.75
CA ASN A 398 3.02 22.71 22.08
C ASN A 398 2.99 23.60 20.82
N ALA A 399 2.06 24.56 20.77
CA ALA A 399 1.87 25.40 19.59
C ALA A 399 3.08 26.26 19.23
N GLN A 400 3.85 26.75 20.21
CA GLN A 400 5.05 27.56 19.98
C GLN A 400 6.19 26.70 19.42
N LEU A 401 6.35 25.46 19.91
CA LEU A 401 7.31 24.53 19.35
C LEU A 401 6.98 24.16 17.91
N ARG A 402 5.72 23.84 17.62
CA ARG A 402 5.24 23.53 16.27
C ARG A 402 5.52 24.68 15.31
N ALA A 403 5.26 25.92 15.73
CA ALA A 403 5.57 27.11 14.94
C ALA A 403 7.07 27.24 14.66
N LYS A 404 7.93 27.03 15.68
CA LYS A 404 9.39 27.12 15.54
C LYS A 404 9.97 26.06 14.60
N VAL A 405 9.47 24.82 14.70
CA VAL A 405 9.89 23.76 13.77
C VAL A 405 9.41 24.07 12.35
N ARG A 406 8.15 24.49 12.18
CA ARG A 406 7.57 24.87 10.87
C ARG A 406 8.28 26.03 10.19
N GLU A 407 8.77 27.01 10.95
CA GLU A 407 9.60 28.11 10.45
C GLU A 407 10.86 27.59 9.75
N VAL A 408 11.51 26.57 10.32
CA VAL A 408 12.79 26.03 9.82
C VAL A 408 12.59 25.01 8.71
N VAL A 409 11.57 24.15 8.79
CA VAL A 409 11.30 23.16 7.74
C VAL A 409 10.52 23.73 6.55
N GLY A 410 9.87 24.89 6.71
CA GLY A 410 9.13 25.57 5.64
C GLY A 410 7.72 25.03 5.40
N VAL A 411 6.86 25.84 4.78
CA VAL A 411 5.43 25.53 4.59
C VAL A 411 5.19 24.34 3.64
N GLY A 412 6.09 24.10 2.68
CA GLY A 412 6.07 22.97 1.74
C GLY A 412 6.51 21.63 2.34
N PHE A 413 7.18 21.65 3.50
CA PHE A 413 7.45 20.44 4.28
C PHE A 413 6.17 19.79 4.78
N ASP A 414 5.08 20.55 4.87
CA ASP A 414 3.74 20.10 5.24
C ASP A 414 2.77 20.07 4.02
N GLN A 415 3.24 20.28 2.79
CA GLN A 415 2.39 20.21 1.59
C GLN A 415 2.41 18.79 0.97
N PRO A 416 1.24 18.18 0.68
CA PRO A 416 1.12 16.87 0.03
C PRO A 416 1.54 16.85 -1.45
N VAL A 417 1.94 18.01 -2.01
CA VAL A 417 2.43 18.11 -3.38
C VAL A 417 3.89 18.54 -3.38
N SER A 418 4.78 17.60 -3.05
CA SER A 418 6.14 17.61 -3.61
C SER A 418 6.39 16.27 -4.28
N ASN A 419 7.05 16.29 -5.43
CA ASN A 419 7.44 15.10 -6.19
C ASN A 419 8.30 14.18 -5.31
N THR A 420 7.65 13.25 -4.61
CA THR A 420 8.31 12.34 -3.69
C THR A 420 8.85 11.19 -4.52
N VAL A 421 10.17 11.13 -4.61
CA VAL A 421 10.90 10.14 -5.41
C VAL A 421 10.92 8.78 -4.70
N LEU A 422 10.69 8.70 -3.38
CA LEU A 422 10.57 7.45 -2.64
C LEU A 422 9.12 7.24 -2.18
N ILE A 423 8.48 6.15 -2.60
CA ILE A 423 7.08 5.88 -2.26
C ILE A 423 6.99 5.39 -0.81
N LYS A 424 5.93 5.80 -0.10
CA LYS A 424 5.71 5.56 1.34
C LYS A 424 5.89 4.10 1.79
N ASP A 425 5.42 3.12 1.01
CA ASP A 425 5.56 1.69 1.33
C ASP A 425 7.04 1.23 1.37
N LEU A 426 7.87 1.72 0.44
CA LEU A 426 9.31 1.47 0.47
C LEU A 426 9.98 2.22 1.63
N SER A 427 9.57 3.46 1.91
CA SER A 427 10.05 4.24 3.06
C SER A 427 9.77 3.54 4.40
N ASP A 428 8.60 2.92 4.55
CA ASP A 428 8.21 2.23 5.79
C ASP A 428 9.03 0.93 5.98
N GLN A 429 9.35 0.21 4.89
CA GLN A 429 10.27 -0.93 4.96
C GLN A 429 11.71 -0.52 5.30
N LEU A 430 12.23 0.57 4.71
CA LEU A 430 13.60 1.04 4.96
C LEU A 430 13.85 1.43 6.42
N GLU A 431 12.79 1.73 7.16
CA GLU A 431 12.84 2.02 8.59
C GLU A 431 12.70 0.78 9.47
N ALA A 432 12.03 -0.27 8.97
CA ALA A 432 11.82 -1.53 9.68
C ALA A 432 13.04 -2.46 9.68
N HIS A 433 14.03 -2.21 8.81
CA HIS A 433 15.20 -3.06 8.63
C HIS A 433 16.53 -2.31 8.82
N GLY A 434 17.60 -3.03 9.17
CA GLY A 434 18.92 -2.45 9.42
C GLY A 434 19.63 -1.92 8.16
N SER A 435 20.67 -1.11 8.34
CA SER A 435 21.37 -0.40 7.24
C SER A 435 21.97 -1.30 6.16
N THR A 436 22.25 -2.57 6.48
CA THR A 436 22.79 -3.57 5.55
C THR A 436 21.73 -4.42 4.84
N HIS A 437 20.46 -4.30 5.23
CA HIS A 437 19.38 -5.06 4.61
C HIS A 437 19.10 -4.53 3.20
N ARG A 438 18.99 -5.45 2.23
CA ARG A 438 18.63 -5.12 0.85
C ARG A 438 17.14 -5.30 0.63
N HIS A 439 16.48 -4.25 0.14
CA HIS A 439 15.04 -4.20 -0.11
C HIS A 439 14.77 -4.44 -1.59
N ASP A 440 13.76 -5.24 -1.92
CA ASP A 440 13.27 -5.36 -3.30
C ASP A 440 12.60 -4.04 -3.70
N VAL A 441 13.28 -3.29 -4.58
CA VAL A 441 12.88 -1.96 -5.04
C VAL A 441 12.65 -1.93 -6.53
N LEU A 442 11.67 -1.13 -6.93
CA LEU A 442 11.34 -0.87 -8.33
C LEU A 442 11.51 0.63 -8.62
N ILE A 443 12.40 1.01 -9.55
CA ILE A 443 12.83 2.38 -9.82
C ILE A 443 12.17 2.90 -11.11
N GLU A 444 11.16 3.76 -11.03
CA GLU A 444 10.47 4.39 -12.17
C GLU A 444 11.35 5.44 -12.88
N LEU A 445 11.62 5.29 -14.16
CA LEU A 445 12.39 6.21 -15.02
C LEU A 445 11.55 7.45 -15.41
N ASP A 446 12.18 8.63 -15.51
CA ASP A 446 11.52 9.88 -15.93
C ASP A 446 11.41 9.99 -17.47
N LYS A 447 10.40 10.71 -17.97
CA LYS A 447 10.09 10.86 -19.40
C LYS A 447 10.71 12.11 -20.04
N LEU A 448 11.19 13.07 -19.25
CA LEU A 448 11.74 14.35 -19.74
C LEU A 448 13.27 14.30 -19.80
N GLY A 449 13.84 13.98 -20.97
CA GLY A 449 15.27 14.14 -21.22
C GLY A 449 15.59 15.58 -21.62
N ALA A 450 15.83 16.48 -20.65
CA ALA A 450 16.37 17.81 -20.92
C ALA A 450 17.91 17.77 -20.90
N GLY A 451 18.54 17.31 -21.98
CA GLY A 451 20.01 17.33 -22.12
C GLY A 451 20.56 16.59 -23.34
N GLN A 452 21.79 16.92 -23.75
CA GLN A 452 22.49 16.30 -24.88
C GLN A 452 22.80 14.82 -24.60
N GLY A 453 22.00 13.88 -25.11
CA GLY A 453 22.29 12.43 -25.03
C GLY A 453 21.09 11.46 -25.13
N GLY A 454 19.87 11.90 -24.81
CA GLY A 454 18.63 11.09 -24.94
C GLY A 454 18.41 9.99 -23.87
N PRO A 455 17.25 9.29 -23.88
CA PRO A 455 16.81 8.39 -22.80
C PRO A 455 17.68 7.15 -22.56
N ALA A 456 18.36 6.64 -23.60
CA ALA A 456 19.22 5.45 -23.49
C ALA A 456 20.53 5.76 -22.73
N ALA A 457 21.14 6.92 -22.98
CA ALA A 457 22.31 7.37 -22.26
C ALA A 457 22.00 7.63 -20.78
N MET A 458 20.80 8.14 -20.48
CA MET A 458 20.33 8.37 -19.11
C MET A 458 20.07 7.06 -18.35
N ARG A 459 19.45 6.07 -19.00
CA ARG A 459 19.27 4.74 -18.44
C ARG A 459 20.63 4.06 -18.16
N ALA A 460 21.58 4.16 -19.09
CA ALA A 460 22.92 3.65 -18.90
C ALA A 460 23.62 4.32 -17.70
N ALA A 461 23.51 5.64 -17.58
CA ALA A 461 24.06 6.38 -16.43
C ALA A 461 23.43 5.96 -15.09
N LEU A 462 22.11 5.69 -15.05
CA LEU A 462 21.44 5.17 -13.85
C LEU A 462 21.89 3.74 -13.51
N LEU A 463 22.03 2.86 -14.51
CA LEU A 463 22.53 1.50 -14.31
C LEU A 463 23.98 1.46 -13.85
N ASP A 464 24.84 2.27 -14.47
CA ASP A 464 26.23 2.45 -14.05
C ASP A 464 26.29 2.96 -12.61
N ARG A 465 25.35 3.83 -12.23
CA ARG A 465 25.27 4.34 -10.86
C ARG A 465 24.79 3.29 -9.86
N ILE A 466 23.76 2.52 -10.20
CA ILE A 466 23.26 1.40 -9.38
C ILE A 466 24.39 0.39 -9.16
N ARG A 467 25.06 -0.04 -10.25
CA ARG A 467 26.20 -0.97 -10.19
C ARG A 467 27.37 -0.38 -9.41
N SER A 468 27.72 0.89 -9.60
CA SER A 468 28.78 1.56 -8.85
C SER A 468 28.51 1.59 -7.34
N LEU A 469 27.29 1.91 -6.93
CA LEU A 469 26.90 1.94 -5.52
C LEU A 469 26.85 0.52 -4.92
N ALA A 470 26.31 -0.45 -5.65
CA ALA A 470 26.26 -1.84 -5.21
C ALA A 470 27.66 -2.49 -5.16
N ALA A 471 28.58 -2.14 -6.06
CA ALA A 471 29.96 -2.64 -6.04
C ALA A 471 30.73 -2.13 -4.81
N GLN A 472 30.46 -0.89 -4.36
CA GLN A 472 31.07 -0.32 -3.14
C GLN A 472 30.63 -1.06 -1.87
N THR A 473 29.41 -1.57 -1.83
CA THR A 473 28.84 -2.23 -0.65
C THR A 473 29.02 -3.75 -0.67
N THR A 474 29.08 -4.38 -1.84
CA THR A 474 29.26 -5.85 -1.99
C THR A 474 30.69 -6.27 -2.26
N GLY A 475 31.53 -5.41 -2.84
CA GLY A 475 32.87 -5.76 -3.35
C GLY A 475 32.86 -6.65 -4.61
N LEU A 476 31.69 -6.85 -5.22
CA LEU A 476 31.49 -7.68 -6.42
C LEU A 476 31.47 -6.82 -7.69
N ALA A 477 31.67 -7.47 -8.83
CA ALA A 477 31.64 -6.83 -10.15
C ALA A 477 30.91 -7.72 -11.17
N ASP A 478 30.54 -7.11 -12.29
CA ASP A 478 29.94 -7.76 -13.47
C ASP A 478 28.71 -8.62 -13.12
N VAL A 479 28.56 -9.79 -13.73
CA VAL A 479 27.38 -10.66 -13.60
C VAL A 479 27.13 -11.10 -12.15
N ALA A 480 28.19 -11.30 -11.37
CA ALA A 480 28.07 -11.68 -9.97
C ALA A 480 27.45 -10.57 -9.10
N LEU A 481 27.67 -9.30 -9.47
CA LEU A 481 27.04 -8.16 -8.82
C LEU A 481 25.55 -8.05 -9.18
N ASP A 482 25.24 -8.19 -10.47
CA ASP A 482 23.87 -8.09 -10.98
C ASP A 482 22.98 -9.20 -10.39
N ASP A 483 23.50 -10.43 -10.25
CA ASP A 483 22.81 -11.55 -9.60
C ASP A 483 22.56 -11.28 -8.10
N GLU A 484 23.57 -10.77 -7.38
CA GLU A 484 23.49 -10.49 -5.93
C GLU A 484 22.41 -9.45 -5.62
N ILE A 485 22.32 -8.40 -6.44
CA ILE A 485 21.27 -7.39 -6.29
C ILE A 485 20.00 -7.75 -7.05
N CYS A 486 19.92 -8.92 -7.70
CA CYS A 486 18.78 -9.31 -8.53
C CYS A 486 18.35 -8.17 -9.48
N LEU A 487 19.33 -7.57 -10.16
CA LEU A 487 19.12 -6.45 -11.05
C LEU A 487 18.26 -6.90 -12.23
N GLU A 488 17.11 -6.27 -12.38
CA GLU A 488 16.23 -6.41 -13.53
C GLU A 488 16.19 -5.07 -14.25
N ASP A 489 17.15 -4.91 -15.16
CA ASP A 489 17.35 -3.74 -16.00
C ASP A 489 16.72 -3.90 -17.39
N GLY A 490 15.86 -4.90 -17.60
CA GLY A 490 15.08 -5.11 -18.83
C GLY A 490 13.76 -4.33 -18.87
N LEU A 491 13.27 -3.83 -17.74
CA LEU A 491 11.98 -3.15 -17.62
C LEU A 491 11.98 -1.78 -18.35
N GLN A 492 10.98 -1.47 -19.18
CA GLN A 492 11.03 -0.28 -20.04
C GLN A 492 10.99 1.05 -19.28
N ARG A 493 10.18 1.09 -18.22
CA ARG A 493 9.96 2.29 -17.39
C ARG A 493 10.44 2.14 -15.97
N PHE A 494 10.93 0.97 -15.62
CA PHE A 494 11.35 0.66 -14.28
C PHE A 494 12.73 -0.01 -14.32
N ILE A 495 13.42 -0.07 -13.19
CA ILE A 495 14.55 -0.98 -12.96
C ILE A 495 14.22 -1.64 -11.63
N SER A 496 14.15 -2.98 -11.56
CA SER A 496 14.04 -3.64 -10.25
C SER A 496 15.43 -4.00 -9.75
N ALA A 497 15.66 -3.87 -8.46
CA ALA A 497 16.89 -4.28 -7.82
C ALA A 497 16.66 -4.49 -6.33
N ARG A 498 17.53 -5.27 -5.69
CA ARG A 498 17.66 -5.40 -4.25
C ARG A 498 18.73 -4.45 -3.76
N LEU A 499 18.31 -3.31 -3.24
CA LEU A 499 19.23 -2.25 -2.85
C LEU A 499 19.23 -2.04 -1.34
N THR A 500 20.40 -1.72 -0.79
CA THR A 500 20.50 -1.27 0.61
C THR A 500 19.91 0.12 0.77
N ARG A 501 19.59 0.49 2.01
CA ARG A 501 19.10 1.84 2.31
C ARG A 501 20.03 2.95 1.83
N PHE A 502 21.35 2.80 2.03
CA PHE A 502 22.35 3.75 1.57
C PHE A 502 22.32 3.91 0.04
N GLU A 503 22.19 2.81 -0.70
CA GLU A 503 22.11 2.84 -2.16
C GLU A 503 20.83 3.54 -2.63
N ILE A 504 19.68 3.23 -2.02
CA ILE A 504 18.38 3.83 -2.34
C ILE A 504 18.37 5.33 -2.07
N GLU A 505 18.87 5.77 -0.91
CA GLU A 505 18.96 7.20 -0.56
C GLU A 505 20.01 7.93 -1.41
N SER A 506 21.11 7.27 -1.80
CA SER A 506 22.12 7.83 -2.70
C SER A 506 21.59 8.05 -4.12
N LEU A 507 20.79 7.11 -4.64
CA LEU A 507 20.09 7.27 -5.91
C LEU A 507 19.08 8.42 -5.81
N ARG A 508 18.28 8.47 -4.74
CA ARG A 508 17.31 9.54 -4.51
C ARG A 508 17.96 10.92 -4.51
N ASN A 509 19.13 11.11 -3.90
CA ASN A 509 19.80 12.42 -3.86
C ASN A 509 20.19 12.93 -5.26
N GLN A 510 20.31 12.03 -6.24
CA GLN A 510 20.73 12.31 -7.60
C GLN A 510 19.60 12.10 -8.62
N TYR A 511 18.35 11.97 -8.18
CA TYR A 511 17.23 11.58 -9.03
C TYR A 511 17.01 12.48 -10.25
N GLN A 512 17.27 13.80 -10.12
CA GLN A 512 17.18 14.76 -11.21
C GLN A 512 18.30 14.57 -12.24
N SER A 513 19.54 14.32 -11.78
CA SER A 513 20.68 14.03 -12.66
C SER A 513 20.63 12.63 -13.29
N LEU A 514 20.00 11.67 -12.59
CA LEU A 514 19.84 10.29 -13.03
C LEU A 514 18.49 10.05 -13.74
N ASN A 515 17.67 11.10 -13.89
CA ASN A 515 16.38 11.12 -14.57
C ASN A 515 15.47 9.92 -14.24
N PHE A 516 15.25 9.69 -12.95
CA PHE A 516 14.22 8.75 -12.50
C PHE A 516 13.24 9.45 -11.57
N LYS A 517 11.98 9.04 -11.66
CA LYS A 517 10.83 9.74 -11.12
C LYS A 517 10.45 9.25 -9.73
N ARG A 518 10.44 7.92 -9.50
CA ARG A 518 9.99 7.30 -8.23
C ARG A 518 10.69 5.96 -7.93
N LEU A 519 10.67 5.52 -6.69
CA LEU A 519 11.20 4.26 -6.14
C LEU A 519 10.09 3.58 -5.32
N TRP A 520 9.71 2.36 -5.68
CA TRP A 520 8.60 1.58 -5.13
C TRP A 520 9.10 0.30 -4.45
N ARG A 521 8.25 -0.32 -3.61
CA ARG A 521 8.47 -1.67 -3.07
C ARG A 521 7.92 -2.73 -4.02
N ASP A 522 8.60 -3.86 -4.13
CA ASP A 522 8.11 -5.06 -4.84
C ASP A 522 7.47 -6.07 -3.86
N GLY A 523 6.21 -6.51 -4.07
CA GLY A 523 5.39 -7.18 -3.03
C GLY A 523 4.61 -8.46 -3.44
N ALA A 524 4.48 -9.45 -2.52
CA ALA A 524 3.92 -10.81 -2.78
C ALA A 524 2.53 -11.12 -2.12
N LYS A 525 1.72 -12.09 -2.66
CA LYS A 525 0.32 -12.45 -2.22
C LYS A 525 -0.09 -13.97 -2.27
N ARG A 526 -1.26 -14.40 -1.67
CA ARG A 526 -1.80 -15.81 -1.45
C ARG A 526 -3.37 -16.02 -1.61
N MET A 527 -3.93 -17.28 -1.63
CA MET A 527 -5.17 -17.81 -2.37
C MET A 527 -6.40 -18.46 -1.60
N LEU A 528 -7.67 -18.55 -2.17
CA LEU A 528 -8.85 -19.46 -1.79
C LEU A 528 -10.04 -19.71 -2.84
N LEU A 529 -10.31 -21.01 -3.20
CA LEU A 529 -11.50 -21.76 -3.78
C LEU A 529 -11.91 -21.70 -5.29
N ASN A 530 -12.74 -22.63 -5.83
CA ASN A 530 -12.82 -23.00 -7.28
C ASN A 530 -14.21 -23.13 -7.99
N GLN A 531 -15.36 -22.69 -7.43
CA GLN A 531 -16.68 -22.86 -8.07
C GLN A 531 -17.21 -21.54 -8.66
N SER A 532 -17.56 -21.47 -9.97
CA SER A 532 -18.11 -20.24 -10.60
C SER A 532 -19.22 -20.44 -11.65
N ARG A 533 -19.25 -21.55 -12.39
CA ARG A 533 -20.18 -21.76 -13.53
C ARG A 533 -21.64 -21.95 -13.15
N SER A 534 -21.89 -22.53 -11.99
CA SER A 534 -23.23 -22.79 -11.47
C SER A 534 -24.03 -21.51 -11.24
N VAL A 535 -23.35 -20.39 -10.93
CA VAL A 535 -23.98 -19.08 -10.71
C VAL A 535 -24.70 -18.57 -11.96
N VAL A 536 -24.14 -18.79 -13.15
CA VAL A 536 -24.78 -18.40 -14.43
C VAL A 536 -25.62 -19.53 -15.05
N GLN A 537 -25.86 -20.61 -14.28
CA GLN A 537 -26.62 -21.80 -14.69
C GLN A 537 -26.08 -22.50 -15.94
N ALA A 538 -24.78 -22.35 -16.23
CA ALA A 538 -24.15 -22.97 -17.40
C ALA A 538 -24.11 -24.50 -17.31
N ASP A 539 -23.92 -25.06 -16.12
CA ASP A 539 -23.87 -26.53 -15.92
C ASP A 539 -25.21 -27.19 -16.24
N ALA A 540 -26.30 -26.56 -15.79
CA ALA A 540 -27.65 -27.02 -16.09
C ALA A 540 -27.95 -26.92 -17.60
N ALA A 541 -27.57 -25.82 -18.24
CA ALA A 541 -27.81 -25.60 -19.68
C ALA A 541 -26.97 -26.51 -20.59
N GLN A 542 -25.72 -26.77 -20.22
CA GLN A 542 -24.89 -27.77 -20.90
C GLN A 542 -25.51 -29.17 -20.79
N THR A 543 -26.06 -29.52 -19.63
CA THR A 543 -26.69 -30.83 -19.41
C THR A 543 -28.02 -30.96 -20.15
N ALA A 544 -28.89 -29.95 -20.05
CA ALA A 544 -30.26 -30.01 -20.58
C ALA A 544 -30.34 -29.73 -22.09
N TYR A 545 -29.57 -28.75 -22.58
CA TYR A 545 -29.68 -28.26 -23.96
C TYR A 545 -28.41 -28.49 -24.78
N ARG A 546 -27.37 -29.10 -24.21
CA ARG A 546 -26.03 -29.22 -24.83
C ARG A 546 -25.43 -27.88 -25.23
N ALA A 547 -25.78 -26.82 -24.50
CA ALA A 547 -25.34 -25.44 -24.72
C ALA A 547 -23.86 -25.25 -24.37
N SER A 548 -22.98 -25.82 -25.18
CA SER A 548 -21.55 -25.86 -24.88
C SER A 548 -20.68 -25.08 -25.88
N GLY A 549 -21.28 -24.37 -26.84
CA GLY A 549 -20.54 -23.49 -27.77
C GLY A 549 -20.22 -24.12 -29.12
N GLN A 550 -20.80 -25.26 -29.48
CA GLN A 550 -20.51 -25.92 -30.76
C GLN A 550 -20.71 -25.00 -31.95
N ARG A 551 -19.72 -24.98 -32.85
CA ARG A 551 -19.74 -24.17 -34.09
C ARG A 551 -19.95 -22.67 -33.83
N ILE A 552 -19.49 -22.18 -32.68
CA ILE A 552 -19.41 -20.76 -32.36
C ILE A 552 -17.94 -20.39 -32.20
N GLY A 553 -17.53 -19.34 -32.91
CA GLY A 553 -16.22 -18.73 -32.79
C GLY A 553 -16.27 -17.50 -31.90
N TRP A 554 -15.31 -17.37 -30.98
CA TRP A 554 -15.23 -16.24 -30.05
C TRP A 554 -13.81 -15.67 -30.01
N ALA A 555 -13.70 -14.35 -30.17
CA ALA A 555 -12.40 -13.68 -30.09
C ALA A 555 -12.06 -13.28 -28.66
N VAL A 556 -10.79 -13.46 -28.27
CA VAL A 556 -10.24 -13.02 -27.00
C VAL A 556 -9.19 -11.95 -27.30
N LEU A 557 -9.52 -10.68 -27.04
CA LEU A 557 -8.61 -9.55 -27.23
C LEU A 557 -7.93 -9.27 -25.89
N ASP A 558 -6.69 -9.75 -25.73
CA ASP A 558 -5.99 -9.76 -24.45
C ASP A 558 -4.45 -9.87 -24.61
N THR A 559 -3.72 -10.44 -23.66
CA THR A 559 -2.25 -10.66 -23.70
C THR A 559 -1.80 -11.82 -24.61
N GLY A 560 -2.75 -12.51 -25.24
CA GLY A 560 -2.56 -13.72 -26.03
C GLY A 560 -3.14 -14.96 -25.33
N ILE A 561 -2.98 -16.15 -25.92
CA ILE A 561 -3.39 -17.41 -25.30
C ILE A 561 -2.22 -18.40 -25.32
N ALA A 562 -1.93 -19.03 -24.19
CA ALA A 562 -1.04 -20.19 -24.13
C ALA A 562 -1.73 -21.43 -24.72
N ALA A 563 -1.88 -21.48 -26.06
CA ALA A 563 -2.66 -22.49 -26.78
C ALA A 563 -2.13 -23.93 -26.67
N GLY A 564 -0.92 -24.11 -26.12
CA GLY A 564 -0.39 -25.42 -25.76
C GLY A 564 -0.89 -25.96 -24.41
N HIS A 565 -1.63 -25.15 -23.64
CA HIS A 565 -2.13 -25.53 -22.33
C HIS A 565 -3.12 -26.70 -22.44
N PRO A 566 -3.12 -27.68 -21.52
CA PRO A 566 -4.11 -28.77 -21.47
C PRO A 566 -5.58 -28.32 -21.41
N HIS A 567 -5.86 -27.03 -21.15
CA HIS A 567 -7.21 -26.47 -21.21
C HIS A 567 -7.71 -26.34 -22.65
N PHE A 568 -6.79 -26.08 -23.57
CA PHE A 568 -7.07 -25.74 -24.96
C PHE A 568 -6.63 -26.82 -25.93
N HIS A 569 -5.68 -27.67 -25.53
CA HIS A 569 -5.12 -28.68 -26.39
C HIS A 569 -4.85 -30.00 -25.65
N GLU A 570 -5.47 -31.07 -26.14
CA GLU A 570 -5.14 -32.44 -25.76
C GLU A 570 -4.94 -33.26 -27.05
N LYS A 571 -3.76 -33.83 -27.22
CA LYS A 571 -3.36 -34.54 -28.44
C LYS A 571 -4.37 -35.64 -28.79
N GLY A 572 -4.91 -35.60 -30.01
CA GLY A 572 -5.86 -36.59 -30.52
C GLY A 572 -7.30 -36.43 -30.03
N ARG A 573 -7.61 -35.39 -29.25
CA ARG A 573 -8.96 -35.14 -28.73
C ARG A 573 -9.54 -33.81 -29.17
N ARG A 574 -8.85 -32.71 -28.84
CA ARG A 574 -9.48 -31.39 -28.88
C ARG A 574 -8.47 -30.28 -29.06
N ASP A 575 -8.78 -29.40 -30.00
CA ASP A 575 -8.13 -28.12 -30.19
C ASP A 575 -9.18 -27.02 -30.09
N VAL A 576 -8.99 -26.11 -29.15
CA VAL A 576 -9.94 -25.02 -28.86
C VAL A 576 -9.53 -23.74 -29.55
N VAL A 577 -8.22 -23.49 -29.70
CA VAL A 577 -7.71 -22.25 -30.27
C VAL A 577 -7.45 -22.47 -31.75
N GLU A 578 -8.29 -21.85 -32.59
CA GLU A 578 -8.24 -22.01 -34.04
C GLU A 578 -7.04 -21.28 -34.65
N ALA A 579 -6.88 -20.01 -34.26
CA ALA A 579 -5.82 -19.12 -34.74
C ALA A 579 -5.58 -18.01 -33.72
N GLN A 580 -4.39 -17.40 -33.80
CA GLN A 580 -4.05 -16.23 -33.01
C GLN A 580 -3.42 -15.15 -33.87
N TRP A 581 -3.57 -13.88 -33.49
CA TRP A 581 -2.94 -12.74 -34.15
C TRP A 581 -2.20 -11.90 -33.12
N ASP A 582 -0.92 -11.67 -33.36
CA ASP A 582 -0.17 -10.67 -32.62
C ASP A 582 -0.43 -9.28 -33.22
N CYS A 583 -1.18 -8.44 -32.51
CA CYS A 583 -1.54 -7.10 -32.94
C CYS A 583 -0.56 -6.04 -32.41
N THR A 584 0.35 -6.41 -31.52
CA THR A 584 1.35 -5.52 -30.91
C THR A 584 2.47 -5.16 -31.88
N VAL A 585 2.72 -6.02 -32.88
CA VAL A 585 3.71 -5.77 -33.93
C VAL A 585 3.29 -4.62 -34.86
N ARG A 586 4.28 -3.92 -35.42
CA ARG A 586 4.04 -2.85 -36.39
C ARG A 586 3.48 -3.43 -37.70
N GLY A 587 2.50 -2.73 -38.28
CA GLY A 587 1.86 -3.13 -39.55
C GLY A 587 0.68 -4.08 -39.32
N LYS A 588 0.43 -4.95 -40.30
CA LYS A 588 -0.65 -5.94 -40.25
C LYS A 588 -0.42 -6.92 -39.07
N PRO A 589 -1.48 -7.37 -38.38
CA PRO A 589 -1.36 -8.37 -37.34
C PRO A 589 -0.65 -9.63 -37.83
N LYS A 590 0.28 -10.16 -37.05
CA LYS A 590 0.97 -11.41 -37.39
C LYS A 590 0.09 -12.59 -37.02
N LYS A 591 -0.51 -13.24 -38.03
CA LYS A 591 -1.27 -14.48 -37.85
C LYS A 591 -0.34 -15.63 -37.43
N LEU A 592 -0.78 -16.41 -36.47
CA LEU A 592 -0.15 -17.60 -35.94
C LEU A 592 -1.18 -18.74 -35.92
N VAL A 593 -0.74 -19.91 -36.35
CA VAL A 593 -1.52 -21.16 -36.37
C VAL A 593 -0.73 -22.24 -35.66
N ARG A 594 -1.37 -23.38 -35.35
CA ARG A 594 -0.72 -24.48 -34.63
C ARG A 594 0.57 -25.00 -35.28
N ALA A 595 0.67 -24.91 -36.61
CA ALA A 595 1.87 -25.29 -37.35
C ALA A 595 3.11 -24.45 -36.96
N ASP A 596 2.92 -23.25 -36.39
CA ASP A 596 4.00 -22.36 -35.94
C ASP A 596 4.60 -22.78 -34.58
N GLY A 597 4.14 -23.89 -33.99
CA GLY A 597 4.76 -24.53 -32.84
C GLY A 597 4.79 -23.65 -31.60
N VAL A 598 5.99 -23.36 -31.09
CA VAL A 598 6.19 -22.61 -29.82
C VAL A 598 5.60 -21.20 -29.88
N ALA A 599 5.71 -20.52 -31.03
CA ALA A 599 5.20 -19.17 -31.19
C ALA A 599 3.68 -19.09 -31.02
N PHE A 600 2.96 -20.13 -31.45
CA PHE A 600 1.52 -20.26 -31.23
C PHE A 600 1.19 -20.77 -29.82
N ASN A 601 1.89 -21.81 -29.34
CA ASN A 601 1.57 -22.47 -28.08
C ASN A 601 1.85 -21.61 -26.83
N ARG A 602 2.78 -20.65 -26.93
CA ARG A 602 3.24 -19.79 -25.83
C ARG A 602 3.21 -18.31 -26.22
N LEU A 603 2.17 -17.90 -26.97
CA LEU A 603 2.00 -16.49 -27.34
C LEU A 603 1.77 -15.61 -26.11
N ASP A 604 1.02 -16.11 -25.12
CA ASP A 604 0.78 -15.40 -23.87
C ASP A 604 1.97 -15.53 -22.90
N ARG A 605 2.53 -14.38 -22.53
CA ARG A 605 3.65 -14.26 -21.59
C ARG A 605 3.29 -13.51 -20.31
N ASN A 606 2.09 -12.97 -20.23
CA ASN A 606 1.57 -12.28 -19.05
C ASN A 606 0.66 -13.20 -18.22
N GLY A 607 -0.21 -13.95 -18.90
CA GLY A 607 -1.14 -14.90 -18.28
C GLY A 607 -2.59 -14.46 -18.20
N HIS A 608 -2.87 -13.16 -18.27
CA HIS A 608 -4.22 -12.64 -18.18
C HIS A 608 -5.14 -13.22 -19.28
N GLY A 609 -4.70 -13.19 -20.55
CA GLY A 609 -5.46 -13.71 -21.68
C GLY A 609 -5.68 -15.22 -21.63
N THR A 610 -4.68 -15.99 -21.18
CA THR A 610 -4.82 -17.45 -20.94
C THR A 610 -5.88 -17.75 -19.89
N HIS A 611 -5.92 -16.97 -18.80
CA HIS A 611 -6.92 -17.12 -17.74
C HIS A 611 -8.33 -16.84 -18.26
N VAL A 612 -8.50 -15.72 -18.98
CA VAL A 612 -9.75 -15.29 -19.64
C VAL A 612 -10.25 -16.34 -20.64
N ALA A 613 -9.38 -16.82 -21.53
CA ALA A 613 -9.70 -17.85 -22.51
C ALA A 613 -10.16 -19.16 -21.85
N GLY A 614 -9.54 -19.51 -20.71
CA GLY A 614 -9.88 -20.71 -19.93
C GLY A 614 -11.31 -20.65 -19.37
N ILE A 615 -11.76 -19.48 -18.93
CA ILE A 615 -13.13 -19.26 -18.43
C ILE A 615 -14.16 -19.43 -19.56
N ILE A 616 -13.85 -18.97 -20.78
CA ILE A 616 -14.76 -19.10 -21.93
C ILE A 616 -14.87 -20.55 -22.37
N ALA A 617 -13.75 -21.18 -22.77
CA ALA A 617 -13.79 -22.46 -23.50
C ALA A 617 -12.75 -23.50 -23.05
N GLY A 618 -12.08 -23.30 -21.92
CA GLY A 618 -11.11 -24.27 -21.44
C GLY A 618 -11.74 -25.59 -20.96
N GLN A 619 -11.03 -26.72 -21.02
CA GLN A 619 -11.42 -27.96 -20.30
C GLN A 619 -10.18 -28.80 -20.00
N CYS A 620 -9.95 -29.15 -18.73
CA CYS A 620 -8.88 -30.07 -18.34
C CYS A 620 -9.17 -30.74 -16.99
N ARG A 621 -8.38 -31.77 -16.65
CA ARG A 621 -8.36 -32.36 -15.30
C ARG A 621 -7.06 -32.01 -14.60
N ALA A 622 -7.15 -31.25 -13.51
CA ALA A 622 -6.01 -30.78 -12.73
C ALA A 622 -6.35 -30.81 -11.23
N PRO A 623 -5.35 -30.91 -10.33
CA PRO A 623 -5.57 -30.66 -8.91
C PRO A 623 -5.88 -29.17 -8.68
N LEU A 624 -6.40 -28.85 -7.49
CA LEU A 624 -6.59 -27.46 -7.10
C LEU A 624 -5.23 -26.75 -6.95
N PRO A 625 -5.12 -25.46 -7.34
CA PRO A 625 -3.89 -24.73 -7.13
C PRO A 625 -3.56 -24.63 -5.63
N GLY A 626 -2.30 -24.84 -5.27
CA GLY A 626 -1.82 -24.88 -3.88
C GLY A 626 -1.95 -26.25 -3.19
N ALA A 627 -2.45 -27.29 -3.86
CA ALA A 627 -2.46 -28.65 -3.31
C ALA A 627 -1.07 -29.32 -3.40
N GLU A 628 -0.71 -30.14 -2.41
CA GLU A 628 0.58 -30.84 -2.39
C GLU A 628 0.75 -31.76 -3.63
N THR A 629 1.93 -31.67 -4.25
CA THR A 629 2.29 -32.41 -5.45
C THR A 629 2.22 -33.92 -5.21
N GLY A 630 1.46 -34.63 -6.05
CA GLY A 630 1.48 -36.10 -6.12
C GLY A 630 0.46 -36.86 -5.26
N LYS A 631 -0.36 -36.18 -4.43
CA LYS A 631 -1.43 -36.81 -3.63
C LYS A 631 -2.82 -36.18 -3.75
N ALA A 632 -2.96 -35.08 -4.49
CA ALA A 632 -4.22 -34.36 -4.60
C ALA A 632 -5.16 -34.94 -5.67
N ASP A 633 -6.44 -35.11 -5.32
CA ASP A 633 -7.48 -35.49 -6.26
C ASP A 633 -7.57 -34.46 -7.40
N LYS A 634 -7.58 -34.96 -8.64
CA LYS A 634 -7.78 -34.12 -9.82
C LYS A 634 -9.28 -33.85 -9.99
N VAL A 635 -9.65 -32.59 -10.08
CA VAL A 635 -11.01 -32.16 -10.41
C VAL A 635 -11.10 -31.80 -11.89
N GLU A 636 -12.30 -31.89 -12.44
CA GLU A 636 -12.56 -31.42 -13.80
C GLU A 636 -12.79 -29.91 -13.79
N PHE A 637 -11.92 -29.18 -14.47
CA PHE A 637 -12.09 -27.78 -14.77
C PHE A 637 -12.65 -27.67 -16.18
N SER A 638 -13.68 -26.84 -16.36
CA SER A 638 -14.20 -26.56 -17.68
C SER A 638 -14.77 -25.14 -17.68
N GLY A 639 -14.65 -24.43 -18.80
CA GLY A 639 -15.21 -23.11 -19.04
C GLY A 639 -16.71 -23.14 -19.29
N VAL A 640 -17.30 -21.98 -19.55
CA VAL A 640 -18.75 -21.81 -19.71
C VAL A 640 -19.26 -22.38 -21.04
N ALA A 641 -18.47 -22.31 -22.11
CA ALA A 641 -18.74 -22.88 -23.43
C ALA A 641 -17.52 -23.65 -23.95
N PRO A 642 -17.26 -24.86 -23.42
CA PRO A 642 -16.05 -25.61 -23.78
C PRO A 642 -15.96 -25.92 -25.29
N GLN A 643 -17.05 -26.23 -25.98
CA GLN A 643 -16.99 -26.56 -27.41
C GLN A 643 -16.91 -25.34 -28.35
N ALA A 644 -16.77 -24.12 -27.82
CA ALA A 644 -16.50 -22.93 -28.63
C ALA A 644 -15.07 -22.93 -29.18
N ARG A 645 -14.89 -22.35 -30.38
CA ARG A 645 -13.58 -22.10 -30.98
C ARG A 645 -13.09 -20.71 -30.59
N LEU A 646 -11.86 -20.61 -30.12
CA LEU A 646 -11.26 -19.35 -29.72
C LEU A 646 -10.34 -18.81 -30.81
N TYR A 647 -10.45 -17.49 -31.03
CA TYR A 647 -9.56 -16.71 -31.88
C TYR A 647 -8.80 -15.72 -30.97
N GLY A 648 -7.50 -15.93 -30.77
CA GLY A 648 -6.72 -15.08 -29.87
C GLY A 648 -6.22 -13.82 -30.58
N PHE A 649 -6.37 -12.65 -29.97
CA PHE A 649 -5.81 -11.40 -30.48
C PHE A 649 -4.97 -10.78 -29.37
N LYS A 650 -3.65 -10.83 -29.51
CA LYS A 650 -2.73 -10.20 -28.55
C LYS A 650 -2.72 -8.69 -28.81
N VAL A 651 -3.45 -7.96 -27.97
CA VAL A 651 -3.58 -6.49 -27.97
C VAL A 651 -2.96 -5.85 -26.73
N LEU A 652 -2.50 -6.68 -25.79
CA LEU A 652 -1.68 -6.30 -24.66
C LEU A 652 -0.29 -6.90 -24.84
N ASP A 653 0.74 -6.14 -24.49
CA ASP A 653 2.12 -6.65 -24.48
C ASP A 653 2.35 -7.63 -23.32
N ASP A 654 3.60 -8.07 -23.15
CA ASP A 654 3.96 -9.10 -22.16
C ASP A 654 3.86 -8.57 -20.71
N ASP A 655 3.86 -7.24 -20.53
CA ASP A 655 3.65 -6.57 -19.25
C ASP A 655 2.16 -6.28 -18.96
N GLY A 656 1.26 -6.62 -19.88
CA GLY A 656 -0.18 -6.35 -19.77
C GLY A 656 -0.58 -4.94 -20.17
N ASN A 657 0.30 -4.15 -20.80
CA ASN A 657 -0.02 -2.81 -21.26
C ASN A 657 -0.68 -2.86 -22.64
N GLY A 658 -1.78 -2.12 -22.77
CA GLY A 658 -2.54 -2.01 -24.02
C GLY A 658 -2.39 -0.66 -24.69
N ARG A 659 -2.76 -0.61 -25.96
CA ARG A 659 -2.95 0.63 -26.71
C ARG A 659 -4.24 0.54 -27.50
N ASP A 660 -5.03 1.61 -27.53
CA ASP A 660 -6.25 1.67 -28.34
C ASP A 660 -5.98 1.33 -29.81
N SER A 661 -4.81 1.73 -30.34
CA SER A 661 -4.42 1.40 -31.71
C SER A 661 -4.22 -0.11 -31.96
N TRP A 662 -3.78 -0.88 -30.96
CA TRP A 662 -3.67 -2.34 -31.06
C TRP A 662 -5.04 -3.00 -30.97
N ILE A 663 -5.91 -2.49 -30.10
CA ILE A 663 -7.28 -2.98 -29.95
C ILE A 663 -8.09 -2.70 -31.21
N ILE A 664 -8.04 -1.48 -31.74
CA ILE A 664 -8.66 -1.09 -33.02
C ILE A 664 -8.16 -1.98 -34.15
N LYS A 665 -6.84 -2.26 -34.21
CA LYS A 665 -6.27 -3.16 -35.21
C LYS A 665 -6.84 -4.58 -35.09
N ALA A 666 -7.02 -5.09 -33.87
CA ALA A 666 -7.64 -6.39 -33.66
C ALA A 666 -9.12 -6.41 -34.06
N VAL A 667 -9.88 -5.36 -33.70
CA VAL A 667 -11.28 -5.20 -34.11
C VAL A 667 -11.43 -5.20 -35.63
N GLN A 668 -10.56 -4.47 -36.33
CA GLN A 668 -10.51 -4.46 -37.79
C GLN A 668 -10.13 -5.85 -38.35
N GLN A 669 -9.17 -6.54 -37.73
CA GLN A 669 -8.80 -7.88 -38.15
C GLN A 669 -9.94 -8.90 -37.96
N VAL A 670 -10.75 -8.78 -36.90
CA VAL A 670 -11.95 -9.60 -36.69
C VAL A 670 -12.96 -9.37 -37.81
N ALA A 671 -13.23 -8.10 -38.16
CA ALA A 671 -14.09 -7.76 -39.28
C ALA A 671 -13.58 -8.36 -40.60
N GLU A 672 -12.29 -8.20 -40.90
CA GLU A 672 -11.66 -8.78 -42.10
C GLU A 672 -11.78 -10.30 -42.16
N VAL A 673 -11.63 -11.01 -41.04
CA VAL A 673 -11.76 -12.47 -40.98
C VAL A 673 -13.19 -12.91 -41.31
N ASN A 674 -14.20 -12.20 -40.81
CA ASN A 674 -15.60 -12.48 -41.12
C ASN A 674 -15.94 -12.12 -42.59
N ASP A 675 -15.48 -10.97 -43.07
CA ASP A 675 -15.70 -10.55 -44.46
C ASP A 675 -15.09 -11.54 -45.46
N GLN A 676 -13.87 -12.03 -45.19
CA GLN A 676 -13.21 -13.03 -46.04
C GLN A 676 -13.89 -14.39 -46.03
N ALA A 677 -14.52 -14.77 -44.92
CA ALA A 677 -15.27 -16.01 -44.82
C ALA A 677 -16.62 -15.95 -45.56
N GLY A 678 -17.13 -14.74 -45.84
CA GLY A 678 -18.47 -14.54 -46.41
C GLY A 678 -19.61 -14.84 -45.43
N GLU A 679 -19.30 -15.20 -44.18
CA GLU A 679 -20.22 -15.44 -43.08
C GLU A 679 -19.56 -15.11 -41.74
N LEU A 680 -20.36 -14.93 -40.69
CA LEU A 680 -19.86 -14.69 -39.33
C LEU A 680 -19.22 -15.98 -38.76
N VAL A 681 -17.89 -16.06 -38.81
CA VAL A 681 -17.11 -17.14 -38.16
C VAL A 681 -16.72 -16.76 -36.74
N ILE A 682 -16.41 -15.49 -36.50
CA ILE A 682 -16.23 -14.88 -35.17
C ILE A 682 -17.54 -14.19 -34.82
N HIS A 683 -18.27 -14.77 -33.87
CA HIS A 683 -19.62 -14.39 -33.49
C HIS A 683 -19.65 -13.35 -32.36
N GLY A 684 -18.57 -13.29 -31.57
CA GLY A 684 -18.42 -12.33 -30.49
C GLY A 684 -16.98 -12.10 -30.10
N ILE A 685 -16.74 -11.02 -29.38
CA ILE A 685 -15.44 -10.64 -28.83
C ILE A 685 -15.55 -10.44 -27.32
N ASN A 686 -14.52 -10.87 -26.60
CA ASN A 686 -14.30 -10.54 -25.19
C ASN A 686 -13.14 -9.55 -25.10
N LEU A 687 -13.38 -8.38 -24.50
CA LEU A 687 -12.34 -7.40 -24.17
C LEU A 687 -12.35 -7.17 -22.66
N SER A 688 -11.40 -7.81 -21.98
CA SER A 688 -11.21 -7.70 -20.52
C SER A 688 -10.21 -6.59 -20.17
N VAL A 689 -10.28 -5.47 -20.89
CA VAL A 689 -9.37 -4.32 -20.80
C VAL A 689 -10.21 -3.05 -20.85
N GLY A 690 -9.87 -2.08 -20.00
CA GLY A 690 -10.49 -0.76 -19.97
C GLY A 690 -9.54 0.24 -19.31
N GLY A 691 -9.85 1.52 -19.44
CA GLY A 691 -8.99 2.58 -18.92
C GLY A 691 -9.73 3.87 -18.61
N TYR A 692 -8.96 4.84 -18.11
CA TYR A 692 -9.44 6.18 -17.79
C TYR A 692 -10.05 6.83 -19.04
N PHE A 693 -11.24 7.38 -18.86
CA PHE A 693 -11.98 8.12 -19.88
C PHE A 693 -11.81 9.62 -19.62
N ASP A 694 -11.28 10.35 -20.61
CA ASP A 694 -11.21 11.80 -20.57
C ASP A 694 -12.51 12.41 -21.11
N ALA A 695 -13.42 12.72 -20.19
CA ALA A 695 -14.74 13.29 -20.47
C ALA A 695 -14.67 14.71 -21.06
N GLU A 696 -13.56 15.43 -20.88
CA GLU A 696 -13.39 16.77 -21.45
C GLU A 696 -13.11 16.72 -22.95
N SER A 697 -12.48 15.64 -23.42
CA SER A 697 -12.08 15.45 -24.82
C SER A 697 -13.11 14.67 -25.65
N TYR A 698 -13.85 13.74 -25.05
CA TYR A 698 -14.82 12.90 -25.76
C TYR A 698 -16.11 12.71 -24.96
N GLY A 699 -17.25 12.62 -25.66
CA GLY A 699 -18.49 12.14 -25.05
C GLY A 699 -18.41 10.64 -24.71
N CYS A 700 -19.13 10.20 -23.68
CA CYS A 700 -19.12 8.79 -23.25
C CYS A 700 -19.52 7.86 -24.40
N GLY A 701 -18.70 6.86 -24.70
CA GLY A 701 -18.95 5.91 -25.79
C GLY A 701 -18.67 6.45 -27.20
N PHE A 702 -17.93 7.56 -27.34
CA PHE A 702 -17.59 8.16 -28.64
C PHE A 702 -16.08 8.28 -28.91
N THR A 703 -15.24 7.64 -28.08
CA THR A 703 -13.81 7.51 -28.38
C THR A 703 -13.59 6.75 -29.70
N PRO A 704 -12.43 6.91 -30.36
CA PRO A 704 -12.11 6.14 -31.56
C PRO A 704 -12.29 4.62 -31.37
N LEU A 705 -11.87 4.10 -30.21
CA LEU A 705 -12.07 2.70 -29.86
C LEU A 705 -13.55 2.33 -29.77
N CYS A 706 -14.36 3.10 -29.03
CA CYS A 706 -15.79 2.88 -28.93
C CYS A 706 -16.49 2.93 -30.30
N ASN A 707 -16.08 3.83 -31.19
CA ASN A 707 -16.65 3.92 -32.54
C ASN A 707 -16.33 2.68 -33.38
N GLU A 708 -15.12 2.13 -33.29
CA GLU A 708 -14.75 0.89 -34.00
C GLU A 708 -15.47 -0.34 -33.41
N LEU A 709 -15.61 -0.42 -32.09
CA LEU A 709 -16.41 -1.47 -31.44
C LEU A 709 -17.89 -1.38 -31.83
N ARG A 710 -18.45 -0.17 -31.94
CA ARG A 710 -19.81 0.06 -32.45
C ARG A 710 -19.96 -0.41 -33.90
N ARG A 711 -18.97 -0.16 -34.76
CA ARG A 711 -18.99 -0.67 -36.14
C ARG A 711 -19.02 -2.19 -36.16
N LEU A 712 -18.18 -2.85 -35.35
CA LEU A 712 -18.16 -4.30 -35.25
C LEU A 712 -19.48 -4.87 -34.70
N TRP A 713 -20.09 -4.21 -33.72
CA TRP A 713 -21.44 -4.54 -33.23
C TRP A 713 -22.47 -4.50 -34.35
N ARG A 714 -22.46 -3.44 -35.18
CA ARG A 714 -23.37 -3.31 -36.32
C ARG A 714 -23.15 -4.33 -37.44
N GLN A 715 -21.96 -4.94 -37.51
CA GLN A 715 -21.68 -6.07 -38.41
C GLN A 715 -22.22 -7.41 -37.87
N GLY A 716 -22.85 -7.41 -36.69
CA GLY A 716 -23.49 -8.58 -36.11
C GLY A 716 -22.65 -9.34 -35.08
N VAL A 717 -21.46 -8.84 -34.75
CA VAL A 717 -20.56 -9.44 -33.76
C VAL A 717 -20.91 -8.92 -32.36
N VAL A 718 -21.12 -9.83 -31.41
CA VAL A 718 -21.40 -9.46 -30.02
C VAL A 718 -20.15 -8.91 -29.33
N VAL A 719 -20.25 -7.76 -28.66
CA VAL A 719 -19.14 -7.16 -27.92
C VAL A 719 -19.40 -7.26 -26.41
N VAL A 720 -18.52 -7.98 -25.69
CA VAL A 720 -18.57 -8.13 -24.22
C VAL A 720 -17.35 -7.47 -23.60
N LEU A 721 -17.58 -6.55 -22.67
CA LEU A 721 -16.59 -5.67 -22.06
C LEU A 721 -16.58 -5.85 -20.54
N ALA A 722 -15.40 -5.84 -19.92
CA ALA A 722 -15.29 -5.73 -18.47
C ALA A 722 -15.68 -4.31 -18.00
N ALA A 723 -16.43 -4.18 -16.90
CA ALA A 723 -16.90 -2.89 -16.42
C ALA A 723 -15.79 -1.96 -15.87
N GLY A 724 -14.69 -2.55 -15.38
CA GLY A 724 -13.60 -1.84 -14.71
C GLY A 724 -13.47 -2.24 -13.24
N ASN A 725 -12.29 -1.96 -12.64
CA ASN A 725 -11.98 -2.31 -11.26
C ASN A 725 -11.83 -1.06 -10.35
N GLU A 726 -12.43 0.06 -10.77
CA GLU A 726 -12.31 1.38 -10.15
C GLU A 726 -13.44 1.66 -9.14
N GLY A 727 -14.32 0.70 -8.86
CA GLY A 727 -15.46 0.88 -7.96
C GLY A 727 -15.09 1.16 -6.50
N LEU A 728 -13.88 0.80 -6.09
CA LEU A 728 -13.27 1.23 -4.84
C LEU A 728 -12.02 2.05 -5.16
N ALA A 729 -12.05 3.34 -4.82
CA ALA A 729 -10.87 4.18 -4.87
C ALA A 729 -10.38 4.46 -3.44
N TRP A 730 -9.08 4.58 -3.28
CA TRP A 730 -8.50 5.04 -2.04
C TRP A 730 -8.37 6.55 -2.13
N LEU A 731 -9.24 7.26 -1.41
CA LEU A 731 -9.13 8.70 -1.30
C LEU A 731 -8.16 9.03 -0.19
N VAL A 732 -7.21 9.89 -0.54
CA VAL A 732 -6.23 10.40 0.39
C VAL A 732 -6.71 11.79 0.80
N GLN A 733 -7.12 11.95 2.06
CA GLN A 733 -7.44 13.26 2.60
C GLN A 733 -6.17 13.97 3.09
N ASN A 734 -6.30 15.28 3.32
CA ASN A 734 -5.21 16.13 3.78
C ASN A 734 -4.70 15.77 5.21
N ASP A 735 -5.35 14.81 5.88
CA ASP A 735 -4.96 14.15 7.14
C ASP A 735 -4.01 12.94 6.94
N GLY A 736 -3.79 12.51 5.70
CA GLY A 736 -2.84 11.45 5.33
C GLY A 736 -3.35 10.02 5.56
N GLU A 737 -4.64 9.86 5.86
CA GLU A 737 -5.31 8.58 5.89
C GLU A 737 -5.89 8.27 4.49
N SER A 738 -5.68 7.03 4.04
CA SER A 738 -6.31 6.52 2.82
C SER A 738 -7.59 5.83 3.22
N TYR A 739 -8.71 6.48 2.99
CA TYR A 739 -10.00 5.87 3.22
C TYR A 739 -10.45 5.14 1.95
N PRO A 740 -10.84 3.86 2.06
CA PRO A 740 -11.49 3.19 0.95
C PRO A 740 -12.84 3.88 0.75
N MET A 741 -13.00 4.58 -0.37
CA MET A 741 -14.27 5.15 -0.75
C MET A 741 -14.85 4.33 -1.90
N ASN A 742 -16.09 3.88 -1.72
CA ASN A 742 -16.86 3.34 -2.82
C ASN A 742 -17.19 4.50 -3.75
N MET A 743 -16.77 4.39 -4.99
CA MET A 743 -16.93 5.42 -6.01
C MET A 743 -18.04 4.99 -6.96
N ASP A 744 -19.05 5.85 -7.07
CA ASP A 744 -20.03 5.78 -8.15
C ASP A 744 -19.46 6.48 -9.40
N MET A 745 -20.08 6.26 -10.56
CA MET A 745 -19.65 6.83 -11.85
C MET A 745 -18.22 6.43 -12.28
N THR A 746 -17.88 5.15 -12.09
CA THR A 746 -16.54 4.61 -12.36
C THR A 746 -16.47 3.74 -13.61
N ILE A 747 -17.54 3.70 -14.42
CA ILE A 747 -17.54 3.01 -15.71
C ILE A 747 -16.68 3.80 -16.71
N GLY A 748 -15.51 3.23 -17.05
CA GLY A 748 -14.55 3.80 -17.99
C GLY A 748 -14.80 3.44 -19.46
N ASP A 749 -13.82 3.78 -20.30
CA ASP A 749 -13.79 3.41 -21.72
C ASP A 749 -13.13 2.03 -21.89
N PRO A 750 -13.64 1.13 -22.76
CA PRO A 750 -14.80 1.27 -23.63
C PRO A 750 -16.13 0.77 -23.00
N ALA A 751 -16.14 0.43 -21.71
CA ALA A 751 -17.33 -0.12 -21.04
C ALA A 751 -18.55 0.83 -21.02
N ASN A 752 -18.29 2.13 -21.17
CA ASN A 752 -19.29 3.18 -21.35
C ASN A 752 -19.97 3.17 -22.74
N LEU A 753 -19.60 2.28 -23.67
CA LEU A 753 -20.28 2.11 -24.96
C LEU A 753 -21.70 1.57 -24.76
N GLU A 754 -22.70 2.23 -25.35
CA GLU A 754 -24.11 1.90 -25.15
C GLU A 754 -24.49 0.52 -25.67
N GLU A 755 -24.05 0.20 -26.89
CA GLU A 755 -24.40 -1.02 -27.59
C GLU A 755 -23.80 -2.25 -26.91
N ALA A 756 -22.52 -2.20 -26.55
CA ALA A 756 -21.79 -3.33 -25.96
C ALA A 756 -22.34 -3.78 -24.61
N ILE A 757 -22.04 -5.02 -24.22
CA ILE A 757 -22.44 -5.63 -22.96
C ILE A 757 -21.31 -5.42 -21.95
N ALA A 758 -21.51 -4.51 -20.99
CA ALA A 758 -20.57 -4.27 -19.89
C ALA A 758 -20.90 -5.18 -18.70
N VAL A 759 -19.87 -5.82 -18.15
CA VAL A 759 -20.02 -6.87 -17.13
C VAL A 759 -19.30 -6.49 -15.84
N GLY A 760 -20.05 -6.33 -14.75
CA GLY A 760 -19.52 -6.17 -13.39
C GLY A 760 -19.24 -7.51 -12.71
N SER A 761 -18.63 -7.46 -11.52
CA SER A 761 -18.14 -8.64 -10.80
C SER A 761 -19.00 -8.97 -9.57
N VAL A 762 -19.22 -10.27 -9.33
CA VAL A 762 -19.81 -10.83 -8.10
C VAL A 762 -18.99 -12.01 -7.56
N HIS A 763 -19.29 -12.41 -6.32
CA HIS A 763 -18.72 -13.60 -5.71
C HIS A 763 -19.10 -14.88 -6.47
N LYS A 764 -18.13 -15.79 -6.62
CA LYS A 764 -18.21 -16.97 -7.49
C LYS A 764 -19.22 -18.05 -7.09
N GLY A 765 -19.61 -18.14 -5.81
CA GLY A 765 -20.50 -19.21 -5.32
C GLY A 765 -21.72 -18.74 -4.54
N ASN A 766 -21.80 -17.47 -4.16
CA ASN A 766 -22.91 -16.97 -3.34
C ASN A 766 -23.15 -15.46 -3.58
N PRO A 767 -23.52 -15.08 -4.82
CA PRO A 767 -23.69 -13.68 -5.19
C PRO A 767 -24.82 -12.98 -4.44
N HIS A 768 -25.87 -13.70 -4.02
CA HIS A 768 -26.97 -13.12 -3.24
C HIS A 768 -26.54 -12.67 -1.84
N SER A 769 -25.64 -13.42 -1.19
CA SER A 769 -25.17 -13.10 0.16
C SER A 769 -24.02 -12.09 0.16
N TYR A 770 -23.03 -12.28 -0.72
CA TYR A 770 -21.86 -11.38 -0.79
C TYR A 770 -22.10 -10.12 -1.61
N GLY A 771 -23.09 -10.13 -2.51
CA GLY A 771 -23.41 -8.98 -3.36
C GLY A 771 -22.39 -8.73 -4.46
N ILE A 772 -22.29 -7.46 -4.86
CA ILE A 772 -21.38 -6.97 -5.90
C ILE A 772 -19.97 -6.83 -5.32
N SER A 773 -18.97 -7.29 -6.05
CA SER A 773 -17.56 -7.21 -5.64
C SER A 773 -17.17 -5.76 -5.37
N TYR A 774 -16.46 -5.50 -4.27
CA TYR A 774 -16.19 -4.13 -3.83
C TYR A 774 -15.45 -3.29 -4.89
N PHE A 775 -14.55 -3.93 -5.66
CA PHE A 775 -13.75 -3.29 -6.71
C PHE A 775 -14.52 -3.08 -8.02
N SER A 776 -15.66 -3.74 -8.26
CA SER A 776 -16.37 -3.66 -9.53
C SER A 776 -16.82 -2.22 -9.81
N SER A 777 -16.46 -1.66 -10.96
CA SER A 777 -16.92 -0.32 -11.36
C SER A 777 -18.45 -0.24 -11.43
N ARG A 778 -18.97 0.94 -11.07
CA ARG A 778 -20.39 1.22 -10.83
C ARG A 778 -20.83 2.37 -11.71
N GLY A 779 -22.04 2.26 -12.24
CA GLY A 779 -22.65 3.34 -13.00
C GLY A 779 -23.17 4.49 -12.13
N PRO A 780 -23.88 5.44 -12.74
CA PRO A 780 -24.09 5.58 -14.18
C PRO A 780 -22.78 5.83 -14.95
N THR A 781 -22.81 5.78 -16.28
CA THR A 781 -21.75 6.41 -17.07
C THR A 781 -21.74 7.93 -16.80
N ALA A 782 -20.68 8.64 -17.17
CA ALA A 782 -20.59 10.09 -16.88
C ALA A 782 -21.70 10.93 -17.57
N ASP A 783 -22.38 10.39 -18.59
CA ASP A 783 -23.56 10.97 -19.25
C ASP A 783 -24.91 10.42 -18.74
N GLY A 784 -24.92 9.62 -17.67
CA GLY A 784 -26.15 9.18 -16.98
C GLY A 784 -26.75 7.84 -17.43
N ARG A 785 -26.17 7.16 -18.44
CA ARG A 785 -26.68 5.86 -18.91
C ARG A 785 -26.43 4.75 -17.88
N ARG A 786 -27.33 3.76 -17.89
CA ARG A 786 -27.27 2.62 -16.96
C ARG A 786 -26.21 1.61 -17.41
N LYS A 787 -25.16 1.47 -16.60
CA LYS A 787 -24.08 0.48 -16.71
C LYS A 787 -23.66 0.05 -15.29
N PRO A 788 -23.06 -1.15 -15.09
CA PRO A 788 -22.90 -2.22 -16.08
C PRO A 788 -24.27 -2.78 -16.53
N ASP A 789 -24.30 -3.53 -17.63
CA ASP A 789 -25.54 -4.13 -18.12
C ASP A 789 -25.95 -5.35 -17.27
N VAL A 790 -24.97 -6.13 -16.84
CA VAL A 790 -25.12 -7.37 -16.04
C VAL A 790 -23.92 -7.57 -15.12
N VAL A 791 -24.00 -8.54 -14.21
CA VAL A 791 -22.88 -8.97 -13.36
C VAL A 791 -22.64 -10.48 -13.45
N ALA A 792 -21.39 -10.90 -13.27
CA ALA A 792 -21.01 -12.31 -13.32
C ALA A 792 -19.84 -12.63 -12.36
N PRO A 793 -19.60 -13.92 -12.05
CA PRO A 793 -18.50 -14.35 -11.19
C PRO A 793 -17.14 -13.78 -11.58
N GLY A 794 -16.54 -12.97 -10.71
CA GLY A 794 -15.23 -12.35 -10.96
C GLY A 794 -14.31 -12.32 -9.74
N GLU A 795 -14.72 -12.84 -8.58
CA GLU A 795 -13.86 -12.96 -7.41
C GLU A 795 -13.24 -14.35 -7.29
N LYS A 796 -11.92 -14.39 -7.16
CA LYS A 796 -11.14 -15.59 -6.86
C LYS A 796 -11.46 -16.73 -7.85
N ILE A 797 -11.45 -16.42 -9.13
CA ILE A 797 -11.76 -17.37 -10.20
C ILE A 797 -10.50 -18.17 -10.54
N VAL A 798 -10.63 -19.50 -10.48
CA VAL A 798 -9.56 -20.42 -10.86
C VAL A 798 -9.68 -20.74 -12.35
N SER A 799 -8.61 -20.49 -13.11
CA SER A 799 -8.54 -20.79 -14.55
C SER A 799 -7.11 -21.12 -14.97
N ALA A 800 -6.89 -21.33 -16.26
CA ALA A 800 -5.63 -21.76 -16.85
C ALA A 800 -4.48 -20.78 -16.53
N HIS A 801 -3.32 -21.35 -16.19
CA HIS A 801 -2.10 -20.61 -15.88
C HIS A 801 -1.10 -20.68 -17.03
N HIS A 802 -0.62 -19.54 -17.52
CA HIS A 802 0.31 -19.51 -18.65
C HIS A 802 1.71 -20.07 -18.32
N GLY A 803 2.16 -19.96 -17.07
CA GLY A 803 3.45 -20.48 -16.58
C GLY A 803 3.46 -21.99 -16.32
N TYR A 804 2.46 -22.72 -16.83
CA TYR A 804 2.30 -24.15 -16.59
C TYR A 804 3.49 -24.99 -17.09
N LYS A 805 3.77 -26.06 -16.35
CA LYS A 805 4.66 -27.14 -16.75
C LYS A 805 3.80 -28.31 -17.24
N ALA A 806 3.92 -28.69 -18.52
CA ALA A 806 3.13 -29.77 -19.09
C ALA A 806 3.31 -31.12 -18.35
N SER A 807 4.46 -31.34 -17.69
CA SER A 807 4.74 -32.52 -16.87
C SER A 807 4.11 -32.49 -15.48
N ASP A 808 3.64 -31.33 -15.01
CA ASP A 808 3.16 -31.13 -13.64
C ASP A 808 1.80 -30.43 -13.59
N ALA A 809 0.75 -31.23 -13.37
CA ALA A 809 -0.63 -30.78 -13.33
C ALA A 809 -0.94 -29.74 -12.24
N SER A 810 -0.18 -29.68 -11.14
CA SER A 810 -0.42 -28.66 -10.10
C SER A 810 -0.08 -27.24 -10.52
N THR A 811 0.66 -27.07 -11.62
CA THR A 811 1.02 -25.74 -12.14
C THR A 811 0.04 -25.22 -13.19
N TRP A 812 -0.96 -26.01 -13.58
CA TRP A 812 -1.86 -25.72 -14.70
C TRP A 812 -2.92 -24.67 -14.38
N MET A 813 -3.17 -24.40 -13.11
CA MET A 813 -4.28 -23.55 -12.66
C MET A 813 -3.79 -22.41 -11.78
N VAL A 814 -4.43 -21.24 -11.86
CA VAL A 814 -4.16 -20.07 -11.00
C VAL A 814 -5.46 -19.32 -10.68
N GLU A 815 -5.48 -18.66 -9.53
CA GLU A 815 -6.61 -17.83 -9.07
C GLU A 815 -6.39 -16.36 -9.39
N MET A 816 -7.39 -15.69 -9.98
CA MET A 816 -7.39 -14.25 -10.24
C MET A 816 -8.73 -13.62 -9.86
N SER A 817 -8.75 -12.32 -9.56
CA SER A 817 -9.97 -11.55 -9.29
C SER A 817 -10.02 -10.28 -10.14
N GLY A 818 -11.20 -9.92 -10.62
CA GLY A 818 -11.43 -8.71 -11.42
C GLY A 818 -12.70 -8.83 -12.27
N THR A 819 -13.21 -7.70 -12.77
CA THR A 819 -14.23 -7.71 -13.83
C THR A 819 -13.74 -8.39 -15.11
N SER A 820 -12.42 -8.44 -15.29
CA SER A 820 -11.75 -9.21 -16.34
C SER A 820 -12.04 -10.71 -16.31
N MET A 821 -12.39 -11.27 -15.14
CA MET A 821 -12.82 -12.66 -14.99
C MET A 821 -14.35 -12.79 -15.10
N ALA A 822 -15.11 -11.72 -14.86
CA ALA A 822 -16.56 -11.72 -15.01
C ALA A 822 -17.01 -11.66 -16.48
N ALA A 823 -16.41 -10.77 -17.28
CA ALA A 823 -16.69 -10.66 -18.73
C ALA A 823 -16.62 -11.99 -19.50
N PRO A 824 -15.58 -12.84 -19.33
CA PRO A 824 -15.52 -14.12 -20.04
C PRO A 824 -16.59 -15.13 -19.60
N HIS A 825 -17.16 -15.02 -18.39
CA HIS A 825 -18.32 -15.85 -18.02
C HIS A 825 -19.54 -15.51 -18.90
N VAL A 826 -19.78 -14.22 -19.14
CA VAL A 826 -20.89 -13.77 -20.01
C VAL A 826 -20.59 -14.08 -21.48
N SER A 827 -19.35 -13.89 -21.93
CA SER A 827 -18.90 -14.29 -23.27
C SER A 827 -19.14 -15.77 -23.55
N GLY A 828 -18.69 -16.64 -22.65
CA GLY A 828 -18.94 -18.07 -22.77
C GLY A 828 -20.43 -18.40 -22.66
N LEU A 829 -21.19 -17.66 -21.86
CA LEU A 829 -22.63 -17.87 -21.74
C LEU A 829 -23.36 -17.58 -23.06
N ILE A 830 -23.02 -16.47 -23.72
CA ILE A 830 -23.59 -16.11 -25.01
C ILE A 830 -23.16 -17.11 -26.10
N ALA A 831 -21.89 -17.56 -26.08
CA ALA A 831 -21.43 -18.60 -26.99
C ALA A 831 -22.20 -19.92 -26.81
N GLY A 832 -22.46 -20.33 -25.56
CA GLY A 832 -23.32 -21.47 -25.23
C GLY A 832 -24.74 -21.29 -25.75
N PHE A 833 -25.35 -20.13 -25.50
CA PHE A 833 -26.69 -19.79 -25.98
C PHE A 833 -26.79 -19.86 -27.52
N LEU A 834 -25.86 -19.21 -28.24
CA LEU A 834 -25.85 -19.19 -29.71
C LEU A 834 -25.59 -20.57 -30.34
N SER A 835 -24.92 -21.48 -29.62
CA SER A 835 -24.73 -22.85 -30.12
C SER A 835 -26.04 -23.62 -30.24
N VAL A 836 -27.05 -23.26 -29.44
CA VAL A 836 -28.39 -23.84 -29.46
C VAL A 836 -29.34 -22.98 -30.30
N ARG A 837 -29.39 -21.67 -30.04
CA ARG A 837 -30.30 -20.71 -30.68
C ARG A 837 -29.57 -19.92 -31.78
N ARG A 838 -29.23 -20.62 -32.86
CA ARG A 838 -28.43 -20.08 -33.98
C ARG A 838 -29.14 -18.98 -34.76
N GLU A 839 -30.47 -18.89 -34.68
CA GLU A 839 -31.28 -17.87 -35.33
C GLU A 839 -30.98 -16.44 -34.85
N PHE A 840 -30.29 -16.28 -33.72
CA PHE A 840 -29.86 -14.97 -33.21
C PHE A 840 -28.45 -14.57 -33.63
N ILE A 841 -27.71 -15.42 -34.33
CA ILE A 841 -26.39 -15.09 -34.87
C ILE A 841 -26.51 -13.86 -35.78
N GLY A 842 -25.61 -12.89 -35.62
CA GLY A 842 -25.66 -11.63 -36.35
C GLY A 842 -26.66 -10.60 -35.82
N SER A 843 -27.41 -10.91 -34.76
CA SER A 843 -28.41 -10.02 -34.14
C SER A 843 -28.05 -9.60 -32.70
N PRO A 844 -26.93 -8.87 -32.48
CA PRO A 844 -26.42 -8.59 -31.15
C PRO A 844 -27.39 -7.78 -30.28
N ASP A 845 -28.21 -6.89 -30.87
CA ASP A 845 -29.27 -6.18 -30.14
C ASP A 845 -30.34 -7.12 -29.57
N ARG A 846 -30.73 -8.16 -30.32
CA ARG A 846 -31.69 -9.17 -29.87
C ARG A 846 -31.07 -10.03 -28.78
N ILE A 847 -29.80 -10.41 -28.94
CA ILE A 847 -29.04 -11.18 -27.94
C ILE A 847 -28.95 -10.39 -26.64
N LYS A 848 -28.56 -9.10 -26.69
CA LYS A 848 -28.49 -8.23 -25.52
C LYS A 848 -29.86 -8.10 -24.85
N ARG A 849 -30.93 -7.92 -25.60
CA ARG A 849 -32.29 -7.85 -25.05
C ARG A 849 -32.70 -9.13 -24.30
N ILE A 850 -32.43 -10.30 -24.89
CA ILE A 850 -32.69 -11.61 -24.27
C ILE A 850 -31.85 -11.76 -23.00
N LEU A 851 -30.56 -11.44 -23.07
CA LEU A 851 -29.65 -11.49 -21.92
C LEU A 851 -30.20 -10.67 -20.74
N LEU A 852 -30.57 -9.41 -20.99
CA LEU A 852 -31.05 -8.50 -19.95
C LEU A 852 -32.43 -8.88 -19.40
N ALA A 853 -33.29 -9.47 -20.23
CA ALA A 853 -34.61 -9.93 -19.79
C ALA A 853 -34.55 -11.20 -18.91
N HIS A 854 -33.44 -11.95 -18.96
CA HIS A 854 -33.30 -13.27 -18.30
C HIS A 854 -32.12 -13.30 -17.33
N CYS A 855 -32.01 -12.25 -16.53
CA CYS A 855 -31.10 -12.18 -15.41
C CYS A 855 -31.83 -12.51 -14.09
N THR A 856 -31.10 -13.16 -13.19
CA THR A 856 -31.52 -13.35 -11.81
C THR A 856 -31.16 -12.08 -11.04
N ASP A 857 -32.19 -11.36 -10.60
CA ASP A 857 -32.05 -10.14 -9.79
C ASP A 857 -31.42 -10.47 -8.42
N LEU A 858 -30.39 -9.73 -8.03
CA LEU A 858 -29.76 -9.85 -6.71
C LEU A 858 -30.41 -8.93 -5.67
N GLY A 859 -31.37 -8.10 -6.06
CA GLY A 859 -32.00 -7.09 -5.21
C GLY A 859 -31.00 -6.01 -4.78
N ARG A 860 -30.19 -5.52 -5.72
CA ARG A 860 -29.17 -4.49 -5.53
C ARG A 860 -29.45 -3.28 -6.43
N ASP A 861 -28.69 -2.21 -6.26
CA ASP A 861 -28.86 -1.02 -7.09
C ASP A 861 -28.63 -1.35 -8.58
N PRO A 862 -29.54 -0.99 -9.51
CA PRO A 862 -29.38 -1.22 -10.94
C PRO A 862 -28.09 -0.64 -11.56
N TYR A 863 -27.50 0.40 -10.97
CA TYR A 863 -26.20 0.94 -11.38
C TYR A 863 -25.00 0.12 -10.88
N MET A 864 -25.21 -0.84 -9.99
CA MET A 864 -24.18 -1.77 -9.53
C MET A 864 -24.37 -3.18 -10.11
N GLN A 865 -25.60 -3.69 -10.14
CA GLN A 865 -25.89 -5.04 -10.64
C GLN A 865 -26.34 -5.10 -12.10
N GLY A 866 -26.68 -3.97 -12.71
CA GLY A 866 -27.35 -3.96 -14.01
C GLY A 866 -28.70 -4.67 -13.94
N SER A 867 -28.92 -5.63 -14.83
CA SER A 867 -30.11 -6.50 -14.81
C SER A 867 -29.98 -7.69 -13.86
N GLY A 868 -28.82 -7.87 -13.22
CA GLY A 868 -28.51 -9.00 -12.34
C GLY A 868 -27.56 -10.02 -12.96
N VAL A 869 -27.61 -11.26 -12.48
CA VAL A 869 -26.76 -12.36 -12.96
C VAL A 869 -27.43 -13.09 -14.13
N PRO A 870 -26.84 -13.13 -15.33
CA PRO A 870 -27.41 -13.84 -16.47
C PRO A 870 -27.70 -15.32 -16.19
N ASN A 871 -28.87 -15.79 -16.62
CA ASN A 871 -29.30 -17.16 -16.44
C ASN A 871 -29.46 -17.85 -17.81
N MET A 872 -28.48 -18.68 -18.18
CA MET A 872 -28.48 -19.34 -19.49
C MET A 872 -29.72 -20.24 -19.70
N MET A 873 -30.20 -20.92 -18.65
CA MET A 873 -31.37 -21.79 -18.74
C MET A 873 -32.63 -20.99 -19.10
N GLN A 874 -32.82 -19.84 -18.45
CA GLN A 874 -33.95 -18.96 -18.75
C GLN A 874 -33.85 -18.41 -20.18
N MET A 875 -32.67 -17.94 -20.60
CA MET A 875 -32.46 -17.46 -21.97
C MET A 875 -32.81 -18.52 -23.02
N LEU A 876 -32.42 -19.78 -22.81
CA LEU A 876 -32.70 -20.88 -23.75
C LEU A 876 -34.18 -21.28 -23.78
N SER A 877 -34.90 -21.10 -22.68
CA SER A 877 -36.33 -21.44 -22.57
C SER A 877 -37.26 -20.42 -23.25
N CYS A 878 -36.75 -19.27 -23.65
CA CYS A 878 -37.57 -18.21 -24.23
C CYS A 878 -37.87 -18.52 -25.70
N THR A 879 -39.16 -18.49 -26.05
CA THR A 879 -39.65 -18.84 -27.39
C THR A 879 -39.53 -17.67 -28.35
#